data_AF-A0A0A2VJR8-F1
#
_entry.id   AF-A0A0A2VJR8-F1
#
_cell.length_a   1.000
_cell.length_b   1.000
_cell.length_c   1.000
_cell.angle_alpha   90.00
_cell.angle_beta   90.00
_cell.angle_gamma   90.00
#
_symmetry.space_group_name_H-M   'P 1'
#
loop_
_entity.id
_entity.type
_entity.pdbx_description
1 polymer ?
#
loop_
_entity_poly.entity_id
_entity_poly.type
_entity_poly.pdbx_seq_one_letter_code
_entity_poly.pdbx_strand_id
1 'polypeptide(L)'
;MVPWTMVSRYQQSLTDCDLRLDGCGQCSRAGISCFGYRTQEELRFRDQTQFVKHKHKVQLRRVRPANWPKVTLENHVHFVQPVHIGWDVLAKQDFFTNFVFGLAKSYDALGILYQTTKPPDHLVASVDAASLAFYALRQFAPPISMTKLATERYVSALHLVNSALADPVASLADETLQSILLLDLYEKLVSRKRTSAESWMRHMNGAISLIRARGKENLQTYVGRRLTQRLYTTLVISCAISGMRIPVEMERLRADLSRHFKIEDDPKWALTTLNEQIINFTSDMQAGNISCRDQILARALDFHQSTVALEGILPSCWQPSRVFVGDDALGRQLTLAGSYDIYEGLYFAQVRNVIRTAQLNLLLMIERYARPHDLDLVVSARVSIEKSAHAICDSFTQYVVSRDEKSALSWDLASPMQQLGAYTVLFPLYSAAQASRDVRLRKWAQDVLGLVADVGGLAMAQKTADALKQSEAVPAWDVYTMLGSYAIAALLLSSGCSISYLNSATCREKATMTTSMEYTVEQIKPDQAGEEFYLSKYKPFRLEALQTDPQFFGATYEKEVARDDGFWRQRLSRPSTTTFVAIRNQDLRVLSSLTLVRGTQPSSVLAMAAGLVPEERDKDSKTLLHWAVNAVYTAADARRQGIAKAVFEKALAFSFSTAEAEGKSCLVSISAREENQVAIDMYLRMGFIELSYVEDGDAVLYMFKARPEAEGAESA
;
A
#
# COMPACT_ATOMS: atom_id res chain seq x y z
N MET A 1 7.99 -24.40 43.80
CA MET A 1 6.94 -25.36 44.18
C MET A 1 5.59 -24.67 44.01
N VAL A 2 4.68 -25.35 43.33
CA VAL A 2 3.29 -25.01 42.92
C VAL A 2 2.37 -24.85 44.17
N PRO A 3 1.11 -24.32 44.16
CA PRO A 3 0.30 -23.56 43.17
C PRO A 3 -0.40 -22.28 43.71
N TRP A 4 -0.87 -21.42 42.79
CA TRP A 4 -2.01 -20.51 43.02
C TRP A 4 -3.27 -21.06 42.35
N THR A 5 -4.20 -21.60 43.14
CA THR A 5 -5.61 -21.79 42.78
C THR A 5 -6.47 -21.74 44.04
N MET A 6 -7.21 -20.63 44.22
CA MET A 6 -8.50 -20.44 44.92
C MET A 6 -8.69 -18.91 45.04
N VAL A 7 -9.25 -18.22 44.06
CA VAL A 7 -10.70 -18.01 43.85
C VAL A 7 -11.46 -17.63 45.13
N SER A 8 -11.86 -16.36 45.15
CA SER A 8 -13.04 -15.79 45.82
C SER A 8 -13.04 -15.71 47.34
N ARG A 9 -12.96 -14.49 47.86
CA ARG A 9 -14.03 -13.84 48.64
C ARG A 9 -13.63 -12.38 48.86
N TYR A 10 -14.63 -11.49 48.84
CA TYR A 10 -14.57 -10.05 49.12
C TYR A 10 -14.31 -9.09 47.95
N GLN A 11 -15.23 -9.09 46.98
CA GLN A 11 -15.93 -7.83 46.68
C GLN A 11 -17.16 -7.79 47.59
N GLN A 12 -17.18 -6.89 48.59
CA GLN A 12 -18.36 -6.24 49.21
C GLN A 12 -17.99 -5.61 50.56
N SER A 13 -17.61 -4.33 50.56
CA SER A 13 -18.30 -3.29 51.36
C SER A 13 -17.78 -1.91 50.95
N LEU A 14 -18.54 -1.22 50.08
CA LEU A 14 -18.54 0.25 50.07
C LEU A 14 -19.11 0.68 51.43
N THR A 15 -18.33 1.39 52.24
CA THR A 15 -18.82 2.02 53.47
C THR A 15 -18.35 3.45 53.53
N ASP A 16 -19.32 4.35 53.64
CA ASP A 16 -19.19 5.81 53.58
C ASP A 16 -18.11 6.40 54.50
N CYS A 17 -17.38 7.37 53.96
CA CYS A 17 -16.41 8.19 54.67
C CYS A 17 -17.15 9.22 55.54
N ASP A 18 -16.84 9.30 56.84
CA ASP A 18 -17.55 10.15 57.81
C ASP A 18 -17.05 11.60 57.90
N LEU A 19 -16.16 12.02 56.97
CA LEU A 19 -15.73 13.41 56.75
C LEU A 19 -15.17 14.19 57.96
N ARG A 20 -14.61 13.48 58.96
CA ARG A 20 -14.05 14.11 60.16
C ARG A 20 -12.77 14.91 59.89
N LEU A 21 -12.70 16.13 60.41
CA LEU A 21 -11.62 17.11 60.18
C LEU A 21 -10.21 16.63 60.54
N ASP A 22 -10.11 15.72 61.50
CA ASP A 22 -8.88 15.10 62.00
C ASP A 22 -8.55 13.76 61.31
N GLY A 23 -9.32 13.38 60.29
CA GLY A 23 -9.21 12.12 59.55
C GLY A 23 -10.39 11.19 59.81
N CYS A 24 -10.86 10.51 58.77
CA CYS A 24 -12.08 9.70 58.86
C CYS A 24 -11.93 8.53 59.85
N GLY A 25 -13.00 8.21 60.58
CA GLY A 25 -12.99 7.18 61.62
C GLY A 25 -12.68 5.79 61.10
N GLN A 26 -12.97 5.52 59.82
CA GLN A 26 -12.67 4.24 59.17
C GLN A 26 -11.16 4.07 58.93
N CYS A 27 -10.46 5.10 58.45
CA CYS A 27 -9.01 5.06 58.27
C CYS A 27 -8.29 4.88 59.61
N SER A 28 -8.76 5.56 60.65
CA SER A 28 -8.23 5.40 62.02
C SER A 28 -8.38 3.97 62.53
N ARG A 29 -9.55 3.34 62.37
CA ARG A 29 -9.78 1.94 62.77
C ARG A 29 -9.02 0.92 61.93
N ALA A 30 -8.78 1.21 60.66
CA ALA A 30 -8.02 0.35 59.76
C ALA A 30 -6.48 0.49 59.93
N GLY A 31 -6.01 1.42 60.78
CA GLY A 31 -4.59 1.71 60.95
C GLY A 31 -3.94 2.35 59.71
N ILE A 32 -4.74 2.98 58.84
CA ILE A 32 -4.28 3.60 57.59
C ILE A 32 -4.27 5.11 57.77
N SER A 33 -3.20 5.78 57.35
CA SER A 33 -3.07 7.24 57.48
C SER A 33 -4.09 7.95 56.59
N CYS A 34 -4.95 8.78 57.17
CA CYS A 34 -5.92 9.58 56.42
C CYS A 34 -5.26 10.86 55.88
N PHE A 35 -5.37 11.11 54.58
CA PHE A 35 -4.70 12.24 53.92
C PHE A 35 -5.48 13.57 54.00
N GLY A 36 -6.58 13.61 54.75
CA GLY A 36 -7.42 14.81 54.90
C GLY A 36 -8.23 15.14 53.65
N TYR A 37 -9.00 16.23 53.72
CA TYR A 37 -9.84 16.73 52.62
C TYR A 37 -9.22 18.02 52.06
N ARG A 38 -9.08 18.09 50.72
CA ARG A 38 -8.51 19.27 50.03
C ARG A 38 -9.37 20.50 50.32
N THR A 39 -8.75 21.61 50.71
CA THR A 39 -9.47 22.86 50.94
C THR A 39 -9.69 23.62 49.63
N GLN A 40 -10.75 24.42 49.57
CA GLN A 40 -11.16 25.16 48.36
C GLN A 40 -10.13 26.21 47.90
N GLU A 41 -9.14 26.52 48.75
CA GLU A 41 -8.04 27.44 48.48
C GLU A 41 -6.91 26.78 47.67
N GLU A 42 -6.74 25.45 47.75
CA GLU A 42 -5.75 24.68 46.99
C GLU A 42 -6.18 24.44 45.52
N LEU A 43 -7.44 24.73 45.18
CA LEU A 43 -7.99 24.58 43.82
C LEU A 43 -7.96 25.88 42.99
N ARG A 44 -7.30 26.95 43.48
CA ARG A 44 -7.15 28.22 42.76
C ARG A 44 -5.81 28.31 42.04
N PHE A 45 -5.84 28.16 40.71
CA PHE A 45 -4.69 28.43 39.85
C PHE A 45 -4.26 29.91 39.91
N ARG A 46 -2.98 30.16 40.22
CA ARG A 46 -2.33 31.47 40.06
C ARG A 46 -1.12 31.34 39.12
N ASP A 47 -1.02 32.26 38.17
CA ASP A 47 0.12 32.38 37.25
C ASP A 47 1.38 32.83 38.03
N GLN A 48 2.39 31.94 38.12
CA GLN A 48 3.66 32.17 38.82
C GLN A 48 4.86 32.25 37.85
N THR A 49 4.64 32.58 36.58
CA THR A 49 5.69 32.62 35.54
C THR A 49 6.87 33.53 35.91
N GLN A 50 6.64 34.58 36.69
CA GLN A 50 7.71 35.50 37.12
C GLN A 50 8.54 35.00 38.31
N PHE A 51 7.98 34.19 39.22
CA PHE A 51 8.68 33.66 40.39
C PHE A 51 9.73 32.61 40.00
N VAL A 52 9.41 31.76 39.02
CA VAL A 52 10.31 30.73 38.50
C VAL A 52 11.50 31.35 37.75
N LYS A 53 11.26 32.41 36.95
CA LYS A 53 12.32 33.15 36.25
C LYS A 53 13.31 33.82 37.21
N HIS A 54 12.83 34.27 38.37
CA HIS A 54 13.70 34.88 39.39
C HIS A 54 14.54 33.81 40.12
N LYS A 55 13.94 32.68 40.50
CA LYS A 55 14.62 31.60 41.23
C LYS A 55 15.75 30.95 40.40
N HIS A 56 15.53 30.75 39.09
CA HIS A 56 16.54 30.18 38.20
C HIS A 56 17.76 31.10 37.98
N LYS A 57 17.56 32.43 37.94
CA LYS A 57 18.66 33.41 37.83
C LYS A 57 19.51 33.50 39.10
N VAL A 58 18.94 33.23 40.27
CA VAL A 58 19.66 33.24 41.55
C VAL A 58 20.46 31.94 41.77
N GLN A 59 19.96 30.81 41.27
CA GLN A 59 20.57 29.49 41.46
C GLN A 59 21.84 29.27 40.60
N LEU A 60 21.94 29.90 39.43
CA LEU A 60 23.11 29.80 38.55
C LEU A 60 24.36 30.57 39.04
N ARG A 61 24.24 31.41 40.09
CA ARG A 61 25.36 32.22 40.60
C ARG A 61 26.04 31.67 41.86
N ARG A 62 25.54 30.59 42.47
CA ARG A 62 26.09 30.08 43.74
C ARG A 62 26.05 28.55 43.85
N VAL A 63 26.99 27.83 43.25
CA VAL A 63 27.48 26.55 43.84
C VAL A 63 28.93 26.30 43.40
N ARG A 64 29.86 26.28 44.39
CA ARG A 64 31.19 25.63 44.32
C ARG A 64 31.02 24.13 44.63
N PRO A 65 31.89 23.24 44.12
CA PRO A 65 31.74 21.80 44.33
C PRO A 65 32.08 21.42 45.78
N ALA A 66 31.16 20.73 46.46
CA ALA A 66 31.41 20.12 47.77
C ALA A 66 31.23 18.60 47.66
N ASN A 67 32.28 17.87 48.05
CA ASN A 67 32.34 16.42 48.11
C ASN A 67 31.32 15.86 49.11
N TRP A 68 30.52 14.88 48.69
CA TRP A 68 29.71 14.04 49.58
C TRP A 68 30.12 12.56 49.48
N PRO A 69 30.13 11.79 50.58
CA PRO A 69 30.67 10.45 50.62
C PRO A 69 29.76 9.45 49.90
N LYS A 70 30.37 8.50 49.19
CA LYS A 70 29.69 7.36 48.59
C LYS A 70 29.08 6.48 49.67
N VAL A 71 27.76 6.52 49.81
CA VAL A 71 26.97 5.46 50.44
C VAL A 71 26.43 4.59 49.31
N THR A 72 26.93 3.36 49.20
CA THR A 72 26.39 2.31 48.36
C THR A 72 25.04 1.87 48.90
N LEU A 73 23.97 2.35 48.29
CA LEU A 73 22.65 1.72 48.40
C LEU A 73 22.54 0.69 47.27
N GLU A 74 22.29 -0.56 47.62
CA GLU A 74 21.96 -1.62 46.66
C GLU A 74 20.65 -1.25 45.95
N ASN A 75 20.77 -0.84 44.69
CA ASN A 75 19.64 -0.45 43.85
C ASN A 75 18.92 -1.69 43.31
N HIS A 76 17.90 -2.15 44.02
CA HIS A 76 16.76 -2.83 43.39
C HIS A 76 15.77 -1.78 42.87
N VAL A 77 16.20 -1.03 41.85
CA VAL A 77 15.29 -0.23 41.02
C VAL A 77 15.21 -0.95 39.69
N HIS A 78 14.11 -1.67 39.46
CA HIS A 78 13.77 -2.13 38.11
C HIS A 78 13.49 -0.90 37.25
N PHE A 79 14.51 -0.41 36.54
CA PHE A 79 14.30 0.45 35.40
C PHE A 79 13.44 -0.34 34.41
N VAL A 80 12.19 0.08 34.20
CA VAL A 80 11.44 -0.32 33.01
C VAL A 80 12.24 0.25 31.84
N GLN A 81 13.09 -0.57 31.23
CA GLN A 81 13.74 -0.22 29.98
C GLN A 81 12.60 0.00 28.96
N PRO A 82 12.56 1.14 28.24
CA PRO A 82 11.67 1.26 27.11
C PRO A 82 11.98 0.08 26.16
N VAL A 83 10.96 -0.72 25.85
CA VAL A 83 11.09 -1.83 24.90
C VAL A 83 11.42 -1.22 23.55
N HIS A 84 12.70 -1.14 23.22
CA HIS A 84 13.15 -0.74 21.90
C HIS A 84 12.85 -1.87 20.93
N ILE A 85 11.85 -1.67 20.07
CA ILE A 85 11.56 -2.58 18.96
C ILE A 85 12.82 -2.67 18.10
N GLY A 86 13.29 -3.90 17.84
CA GLY A 86 14.48 -4.15 17.03
C GLY A 86 14.34 -3.57 15.62
N TRP A 87 15.45 -3.14 15.03
CA TRP A 87 15.46 -2.60 13.67
C TRP A 87 14.90 -3.58 12.64
N ASP A 88 15.15 -4.87 12.84
CA ASP A 88 14.67 -5.95 11.98
C ASP A 88 13.15 -6.08 11.98
N VAL A 89 12.51 -5.85 13.14
CA VAL A 89 11.04 -5.84 13.25
C VAL A 89 10.46 -4.59 12.58
N LEU A 90 10.98 -3.40 12.89
CA LEU A 90 10.49 -2.14 12.33
C LEU A 90 10.66 -2.07 10.81
N ALA A 91 11.85 -2.41 10.32
CA ALA A 91 12.15 -2.36 8.90
C ALA A 91 11.30 -3.37 8.11
N LYS A 92 11.12 -4.58 8.65
CA LYS A 92 10.25 -5.60 8.03
C LYS A 92 8.81 -5.12 7.99
N GLN A 93 8.27 -4.60 9.08
CA GLN A 93 6.91 -4.08 9.11
C GLN A 93 6.73 -2.97 8.07
N ASP A 94 7.64 -1.99 8.02
CA ASP A 94 7.63 -0.93 7.00
C ASP A 94 7.69 -1.52 5.57
N PHE A 95 8.53 -2.52 5.33
CA PHE A 95 8.63 -3.17 4.02
C PHE A 95 7.33 -3.89 3.62
N PHE A 96 6.72 -4.66 4.53
CA PHE A 96 5.48 -5.38 4.25
C PHE A 96 4.31 -4.42 4.05
N THR A 97 4.20 -3.37 4.86
CA THR A 97 3.17 -2.33 4.70
C THR A 97 3.32 -1.60 3.36
N ASN A 98 4.54 -1.30 2.92
CA ASN A 98 4.74 -0.54 1.68
C ASN A 98 4.64 -1.40 0.41
N PHE A 99 5.19 -2.62 0.42
CA PHE A 99 5.43 -3.39 -0.80
C PHE A 99 4.67 -4.71 -0.89
N VAL A 100 4.22 -5.27 0.24
CA VAL A 100 3.54 -6.59 0.26
C VAL A 100 2.03 -6.44 0.37
N PHE A 101 1.55 -5.85 1.47
CA PHE A 101 0.12 -5.78 1.79
C PHE A 101 -0.51 -4.44 1.47
N GLY A 102 0.24 -3.36 1.62
CA GLY A 102 -0.29 -2.01 1.40
C GLY A 102 0.02 -1.50 0.00
N LEU A 103 0.77 -0.41 -0.07
CA LEU A 103 0.46 0.66 -1.00
C LEU A 103 0.92 0.40 -2.45
N ALA A 104 2.05 -0.27 -2.64
CA ALA A 104 2.59 -0.59 -3.96
C ALA A 104 2.22 -2.00 -4.45
N LYS A 105 1.90 -2.94 -3.55
CA LYS A 105 1.59 -4.37 -3.86
C LYS A 105 2.57 -5.06 -4.83
N SER A 106 3.80 -4.57 -4.92
CA SER A 106 4.81 -5.05 -5.87
C SER A 106 5.44 -6.38 -5.47
N TYR A 107 5.28 -6.75 -4.20
CA TYR A 107 5.70 -8.00 -3.58
C TYR A 107 4.48 -8.74 -3.00
N ASP A 108 3.28 -8.58 -3.58
CA ASP A 108 2.07 -9.33 -3.21
C ASP A 108 2.31 -10.86 -3.08
N ALA A 109 3.02 -11.47 -4.02
CA ALA A 109 3.38 -12.89 -4.00
C ALA A 109 4.27 -13.27 -2.80
N LEU A 110 5.06 -12.33 -2.24
CA LEU A 110 5.84 -12.56 -1.02
C LEU A 110 4.90 -12.82 0.16
N GLY A 111 3.75 -12.15 0.24
CA GLY A 111 2.77 -12.35 1.30
C GLY A 111 2.19 -13.77 1.32
N ILE A 112 2.12 -14.44 0.16
CA ILE A 112 1.73 -15.85 0.04
C ILE A 112 2.86 -16.74 0.52
N LEU A 113 4.08 -16.53 0.00
CA LEU A 113 5.26 -17.33 0.33
C LEU A 113 5.64 -17.25 1.81
N TYR A 114 5.45 -16.11 2.45
CA TYR A 114 5.84 -15.93 3.85
C TYR A 114 4.95 -16.71 4.84
N GLN A 115 3.74 -17.12 4.44
CA GLN A 115 2.79 -17.84 5.32
C GLN A 115 3.25 -19.25 5.70
N THR A 116 4.01 -19.90 4.82
CA THR A 116 4.47 -21.28 5.00
C THR A 116 5.85 -21.36 5.64
N THR A 117 6.56 -20.24 5.76
CA THR A 117 7.93 -20.20 6.27
C THR A 117 8.03 -20.40 7.78
N LYS A 118 9.05 -21.16 8.21
CA LYS A 118 9.42 -21.33 9.61
C LYS A 118 10.89 -20.96 9.81
N PRO A 119 11.23 -19.95 10.63
CA PRO A 119 12.62 -19.56 10.86
C PRO A 119 13.43 -20.68 11.56
N PRO A 120 14.74 -20.83 11.26
CA PRO A 120 15.52 -20.09 10.26
C PRO A 120 15.23 -20.58 8.83
N ASP A 121 15.00 -19.63 7.92
CA ASP A 121 14.62 -19.89 6.54
C ASP A 121 15.26 -18.83 5.61
N HIS A 122 15.68 -19.23 4.41
CA HIS A 122 16.39 -18.34 3.48
C HIS A 122 15.53 -17.15 3.03
N LEU A 123 14.21 -17.34 2.89
CA LEU A 123 13.30 -16.27 2.54
C LEU A 123 13.18 -15.25 3.67
N VAL A 124 13.07 -15.72 4.92
CA VAL A 124 13.01 -14.86 6.10
C VAL A 124 14.25 -13.99 6.22
N ALA A 125 15.44 -14.58 6.10
CA ALA A 125 16.71 -13.85 6.19
C ALA A 125 16.90 -12.85 5.01
N SER A 126 16.47 -13.21 3.81
CA SER A 126 16.54 -12.34 2.62
C SER A 126 15.62 -11.12 2.76
N VAL A 127 14.42 -11.32 3.32
CA VAL A 127 13.48 -10.25 3.65
C VAL A 127 14.03 -9.32 4.73
N ASP A 128 14.62 -9.86 5.79
CA ASP A 128 15.27 -9.06 6.85
C ASP A 128 16.36 -8.16 6.25
N ALA A 129 17.21 -8.73 5.39
CA ALA A 129 18.28 -8.00 4.74
C ALA A 129 17.75 -6.84 3.88
N ALA A 130 16.85 -7.15 2.93
CA ALA A 130 16.31 -6.17 2.00
C ALA A 130 15.51 -5.07 2.70
N SER A 131 14.69 -5.43 3.70
CA SER A 131 13.91 -4.47 4.48
C SER A 131 14.78 -3.51 5.29
N LEU A 132 15.80 -4.02 6.00
CA LEU A 132 16.76 -3.18 6.73
C LEU A 132 17.54 -2.25 5.80
N ALA A 133 17.97 -2.74 4.64
CA ALA A 133 18.68 -1.93 3.64
C ALA A 133 17.78 -0.80 3.09
N PHE A 134 16.51 -1.10 2.81
CA PHE A 134 15.54 -0.09 2.37
C PHE A 134 15.28 0.95 3.46
N TYR A 135 15.08 0.51 4.70
CA TYR A 135 14.85 1.41 5.83
C TYR A 135 16.06 2.33 6.08
N ALA A 136 17.28 1.78 5.93
CA ALA A 136 18.51 2.55 6.01
C ALA A 136 18.66 3.59 4.89
N LEU A 137 18.21 3.26 3.67
CA LEU A 137 18.28 4.15 2.51
C LEU A 137 17.49 5.46 2.74
N ARG A 138 16.37 5.39 3.45
CA ARG A 138 15.48 6.53 3.69
C ARG A 138 16.02 7.54 4.70
N GLN A 139 17.03 7.16 5.49
CA GLN A 139 17.60 8.01 6.54
C GLN A 139 18.77 8.86 6.02
N PHE A 140 18.89 10.11 6.49
CA PHE A 140 20.06 10.95 6.21
C PHE A 140 21.35 10.34 6.75
N ALA A 141 21.29 9.76 7.95
CA ALA A 141 22.41 9.13 8.64
C ALA A 141 21.93 7.84 9.33
N PRO A 142 21.83 6.71 8.60
CA PRO A 142 21.39 5.46 9.18
C PRO A 142 22.35 4.99 10.28
N PRO A 143 21.85 4.56 11.46
CA PRO A 143 22.69 4.01 12.52
C PRO A 143 23.58 2.87 12.04
N ILE A 144 24.85 2.87 12.46
CA ILE A 144 25.84 1.84 12.11
C ILE A 144 25.36 0.45 12.53
N SER A 145 24.66 0.35 13.67
CA SER A 145 24.08 -0.91 14.16
C SER A 145 23.05 -1.50 13.18
N MET A 146 22.23 -0.65 12.54
CA MET A 146 21.23 -1.07 11.57
C MET A 146 21.86 -1.53 10.25
N THR A 147 22.84 -0.80 9.73
CA THR A 147 23.55 -1.20 8.49
C THR A 147 24.37 -2.47 8.70
N LYS A 148 24.98 -2.63 9.88
CA LYS A 148 25.66 -3.86 10.28
C LYS A 148 24.68 -5.03 10.36
N LEU A 149 23.52 -4.85 11.02
CA LEU A 149 22.48 -5.88 11.10
C LEU A 149 21.97 -6.27 9.70
N ALA A 150 21.76 -5.31 8.81
CA ALA A 150 21.35 -5.59 7.42
C ALA A 150 22.37 -6.49 6.71
N THR A 151 23.67 -6.22 6.92
CA THR A 151 24.78 -7.01 6.36
C THR A 151 24.85 -8.41 6.96
N GLU A 152 24.67 -8.54 8.28
CA GLU A 152 24.61 -9.83 8.97
C GLU A 152 23.46 -10.71 8.44
N ARG A 153 22.27 -10.12 8.26
CA ARG A 153 21.11 -10.83 7.69
C ARG A 153 21.34 -11.23 6.23
N TYR A 154 21.96 -10.36 5.43
CA TYR A 154 22.34 -10.67 4.05
C TYR A 154 23.33 -11.83 3.95
N VAL A 155 24.39 -11.85 4.77
CA VAL A 155 25.37 -12.95 4.81
C VAL A 155 24.72 -14.26 5.25
N SER A 156 23.85 -14.20 6.27
CA SER A 156 23.07 -15.37 6.71
C SER A 156 22.19 -15.90 5.57
N ALA A 157 21.48 -15.01 4.87
CA ALA A 157 20.65 -15.37 3.73
C ALA A 157 21.45 -16.03 2.60
N LEU A 158 22.65 -15.54 2.27
CA LEU A 158 23.53 -16.17 1.29
C LEU A 158 23.87 -17.62 1.66
N HIS A 159 24.20 -17.89 2.92
CA HIS A 159 24.49 -19.27 3.36
C HIS A 159 23.27 -20.18 3.26
N LEU A 160 22.09 -19.69 3.67
CA LEU A 160 20.85 -20.45 3.59
C LEU A 160 20.39 -20.69 2.14
N VAL A 161 20.48 -19.68 1.27
CA VAL A 161 20.19 -19.83 -0.17
C VAL A 161 21.13 -20.83 -0.82
N ASN A 162 22.44 -20.79 -0.54
CA ASN A 162 23.38 -21.78 -1.08
C ASN A 162 23.05 -23.21 -0.61
N SER A 163 22.53 -23.36 0.61
CA SER A 163 22.07 -24.66 1.12
C SER A 163 20.82 -25.13 0.40
N ALA A 164 19.85 -24.23 0.14
CA ALA A 164 18.65 -24.53 -0.66
C ALA A 164 19.00 -24.87 -2.12
N LEU A 165 19.99 -24.20 -2.71
CA LEU A 165 20.46 -24.46 -4.08
C LEU A 165 21.15 -25.82 -4.23
N ALA A 166 21.68 -26.40 -3.14
CA ALA A 166 22.27 -27.73 -3.16
C ALA A 166 21.21 -28.85 -3.15
N ASP A 167 19.97 -28.54 -2.76
CA ASP A 167 18.85 -29.48 -2.77
C ASP A 167 18.07 -29.41 -4.10
N PRO A 168 17.88 -30.53 -4.82
CA PRO A 168 17.21 -30.52 -6.13
C PRO A 168 15.76 -30.03 -6.11
N VAL A 169 15.06 -30.11 -4.98
CA VAL A 169 13.66 -29.68 -4.85
C VAL A 169 13.60 -28.22 -4.40
N ALA A 170 14.31 -27.87 -3.32
CA ALA A 170 14.33 -26.52 -2.77
C ALA A 170 14.96 -25.52 -3.74
N SER A 171 15.92 -25.94 -4.58
CA SER A 171 16.53 -25.08 -5.61
C SER A 171 15.51 -24.55 -6.62
N LEU A 172 14.43 -25.30 -6.89
CA LEU A 172 13.39 -24.94 -7.85
C LEU A 172 12.17 -24.26 -7.21
N ALA A 173 12.15 -24.13 -5.87
CA ALA A 173 11.05 -23.54 -5.12
C ALA A 173 10.90 -22.02 -5.35
N ASP A 174 9.67 -21.52 -5.23
CA ASP A 174 9.35 -20.10 -5.39
C ASP A 174 10.06 -19.23 -4.33
N GLU A 175 10.20 -19.73 -3.12
CA GLU A 175 10.91 -19.10 -1.99
C GLU A 175 12.39 -18.86 -2.32
N THR A 176 13.03 -19.82 -3.01
CA THR A 176 14.44 -19.72 -3.40
C THR A 176 14.63 -18.67 -4.48
N LEU A 177 13.77 -18.66 -5.51
CA LEU A 177 13.80 -17.61 -6.53
C LEU A 177 13.50 -16.22 -5.94
N GLN A 178 12.50 -16.13 -5.06
CA GLN A 178 12.15 -14.89 -4.35
C GLN A 178 13.31 -14.38 -3.49
N SER A 179 14.03 -15.28 -2.81
CA SER A 179 15.20 -14.94 -1.99
C SER A 179 16.31 -14.36 -2.83
N ILE A 180 16.66 -14.99 -3.97
CA ILE A 180 17.69 -14.48 -4.88
C ILE A 180 17.33 -13.08 -5.40
N LEU A 181 16.06 -12.84 -5.75
CA LEU A 181 15.59 -11.50 -6.17
C LEU A 181 15.68 -10.46 -5.04
N LEU A 182 15.49 -10.86 -3.78
CA LEU A 182 15.64 -9.98 -2.62
C LEU A 182 17.11 -9.70 -2.28
N LEU A 183 18.02 -10.66 -2.49
CA LEU A 183 19.46 -10.45 -2.35
C LEU A 183 20.00 -9.51 -3.43
N ASP A 184 19.53 -9.67 -4.67
CA ASP A 184 19.75 -8.71 -5.74
C ASP A 184 19.27 -7.31 -5.34
N LEU A 185 18.05 -7.19 -4.82
CA LEU A 185 17.52 -5.91 -4.32
C LEU A 185 18.38 -5.33 -3.19
N TYR A 186 18.79 -6.13 -2.21
CA TYR A 186 19.65 -5.70 -1.12
C TYR A 186 20.94 -5.07 -1.64
N GLU A 187 21.65 -5.76 -2.54
CA GLU A 187 22.89 -5.27 -3.11
C GLU A 187 22.69 -3.93 -3.81
N LYS A 188 21.55 -3.77 -4.48
CA LYS A 188 21.18 -2.53 -5.19
C LYS A 188 20.86 -1.38 -4.23
N LEU A 189 20.30 -1.66 -3.06
CA LEU A 189 20.01 -0.64 -2.05
C LEU A 189 21.29 -0.16 -1.32
N VAL A 190 22.27 -1.07 -1.13
CA VAL A 190 23.50 -0.82 -0.37
C VAL A 190 24.67 -0.38 -1.25
N SER A 191 24.92 -1.07 -2.37
CA SER A 191 26.07 -0.86 -3.25
C SER A 191 25.77 0.21 -4.31
N ARG A 192 26.09 1.47 -3.98
CA ARG A 192 25.80 2.65 -4.83
C ARG A 192 26.95 3.05 -5.77
N LYS A 193 28.06 2.32 -5.75
CA LYS A 193 29.16 2.49 -6.71
C LYS A 193 29.06 1.36 -7.72
N ARG A 194 29.16 1.67 -9.02
CA ARG A 194 29.30 0.68 -10.09
C ARG A 194 30.55 -0.17 -9.78
N THR A 195 30.36 -1.31 -9.12
CA THR A 195 31.32 -2.41 -9.20
C THR A 195 31.29 -2.95 -10.63
N SER A 196 32.30 -3.74 -11.02
CA SER A 196 32.37 -4.34 -12.36
C SER A 196 31.01 -4.90 -12.80
N ALA A 197 30.63 -4.72 -14.07
CA ALA A 197 29.33 -5.18 -14.62
C ALA A 197 29.03 -6.65 -14.30
N GLU A 198 30.06 -7.48 -14.20
CA GLU A 198 29.97 -8.90 -13.83
C GLU A 198 29.47 -9.12 -12.39
N SER A 199 29.85 -8.25 -11.45
CA SER A 199 29.37 -8.31 -10.06
C SER A 199 27.90 -7.95 -9.96
N TRP A 200 27.42 -7.03 -10.81
CA TRP A 200 26.06 -6.51 -10.80
C TRP A 200 25.01 -7.50 -11.31
N MET A 201 25.44 -8.51 -12.08
CA MET A 201 24.56 -9.46 -12.75
C MET A 201 24.54 -10.85 -12.10
N ARG A 202 25.28 -11.10 -11.02
CA ARG A 202 25.46 -12.46 -10.46
C ARG A 202 24.12 -13.07 -10.03
N HIS A 203 23.35 -12.36 -9.20
CA HIS A 203 22.03 -12.84 -8.75
C HIS A 203 21.04 -12.93 -9.91
N MET A 204 21.08 -11.97 -10.84
CA MET A 204 20.24 -12.00 -12.05
C MET A 204 20.53 -13.24 -12.91
N ASN A 205 21.79 -13.57 -13.15
CA ASN A 205 22.19 -14.75 -13.91
C ASN A 205 21.81 -16.05 -13.17
N GLY A 206 21.94 -16.08 -11.85
CA GLY A 206 21.46 -17.20 -11.02
C GLY A 206 19.95 -17.39 -11.16
N ALA A 207 19.18 -16.30 -11.04
CA ALA A 207 17.73 -16.34 -11.17
C ALA A 207 17.25 -16.69 -12.58
N ILE A 208 17.93 -16.22 -13.64
CA ILE A 208 17.69 -16.65 -15.02
C ILE A 208 17.91 -18.17 -15.16
N SER A 209 18.97 -18.70 -14.54
CA SER A 209 19.27 -20.14 -14.57
C SER A 209 18.17 -20.96 -13.87
N LEU A 210 17.63 -20.47 -12.75
CA LEU A 210 16.50 -21.11 -12.06
C LEU A 210 15.22 -21.06 -12.88
N ILE A 211 14.88 -19.93 -13.49
CA ILE A 211 13.70 -19.85 -14.37
C ILE A 211 13.83 -20.85 -15.53
N ARG A 212 15.02 -21.00 -16.11
CA ARG A 212 15.25 -22.01 -17.14
C ARG A 212 15.00 -23.43 -16.62
N ALA A 213 15.51 -23.75 -15.43
CA ALA A 213 15.34 -25.07 -14.82
C ALA A 213 13.88 -25.38 -14.46
N ARG A 214 13.13 -24.39 -13.96
CA ARG A 214 11.70 -24.50 -13.63
C ARG A 214 10.78 -24.65 -14.85
N GLY A 215 11.21 -24.20 -16.03
CA GLY A 215 10.49 -24.39 -17.28
C GLY A 215 9.07 -23.79 -17.29
N LYS A 216 8.07 -24.60 -17.64
CA LYS A 216 6.66 -24.14 -17.78
C LYS A 216 5.99 -23.80 -16.45
N GLU A 217 6.48 -24.35 -15.34
CA GLU A 217 5.90 -24.14 -14.01
C GLU A 217 5.94 -22.67 -13.58
N ASN A 218 6.92 -21.91 -14.09
CA ASN A 218 7.05 -20.47 -13.86
C ASN A 218 5.79 -19.68 -14.19
N LEU A 219 4.94 -20.16 -15.10
CA LEU A 219 3.76 -19.42 -15.56
C LEU A 219 2.43 -20.09 -15.18
N GLN A 220 2.45 -21.23 -14.50
CA GLN A 220 1.23 -21.96 -14.11
C GLN A 220 0.55 -21.33 -12.90
N THR A 221 1.32 -20.94 -11.90
CA THR A 221 0.80 -20.37 -10.65
C THR A 221 0.84 -18.85 -10.69
N TYR A 222 -0.01 -18.20 -9.89
CA TYR A 222 0.02 -16.76 -9.70
C TYR A 222 1.40 -16.30 -9.18
N VAL A 223 1.93 -16.96 -8.15
CA VAL A 223 3.24 -16.66 -7.55
C VAL A 223 4.36 -16.78 -8.58
N GLY A 224 4.39 -17.87 -9.35
CA GLY A 224 5.37 -18.05 -10.43
C GLY A 224 5.32 -16.93 -11.46
N ARG A 225 4.12 -16.55 -11.92
CA ARG A 225 3.94 -15.45 -12.90
C ARG A 225 4.47 -14.13 -12.36
N ARG A 226 4.17 -13.81 -11.10
CA ARG A 226 4.64 -12.58 -10.42
C ARG A 226 6.16 -12.55 -10.25
N LEU A 227 6.76 -13.68 -9.86
CA LEU A 227 8.21 -13.81 -9.75
C LEU A 227 8.91 -13.65 -11.09
N THR A 228 8.35 -14.26 -12.14
CA THR A 228 8.87 -14.21 -13.50
C THR A 228 8.79 -12.79 -14.08
N GLN A 229 7.65 -12.12 -13.92
CA GLN A 229 7.47 -10.72 -14.30
C GLN A 229 8.51 -9.82 -13.58
N ARG A 230 8.69 -10.01 -12.27
CA ARG A 230 9.65 -9.22 -11.50
C ARG A 230 11.08 -9.47 -11.92
N LEU A 231 11.48 -10.74 -12.15
CA LEU A 231 12.80 -11.04 -12.70
C LEU A 231 13.01 -10.27 -14.01
N TYR A 232 12.06 -10.38 -14.94
CA TYR A 232 12.20 -9.79 -16.27
C TYR A 232 12.33 -8.26 -16.18
N THR A 233 11.48 -7.61 -15.39
CA THR A 233 11.56 -6.16 -15.21
C THR A 233 12.87 -5.72 -14.54
N THR A 234 13.32 -6.43 -13.50
CA THR A 234 14.61 -6.15 -12.86
C THR A 234 15.80 -6.39 -13.80
N LEU A 235 15.70 -7.37 -14.70
CA LEU A 235 16.70 -7.63 -15.74
C LEU A 235 16.84 -6.46 -16.69
N VAL A 236 15.71 -5.97 -17.24
CA VAL A 236 15.68 -4.84 -18.18
C VAL A 236 16.38 -3.62 -17.56
N ILE A 237 16.07 -3.30 -16.31
CA ILE A 237 16.70 -2.19 -15.57
C ILE A 237 18.21 -2.42 -15.38
N SER A 238 18.60 -3.65 -15.00
CA SER A 238 20.00 -3.98 -14.71
C SER A 238 20.86 -3.92 -15.97
N CYS A 239 20.31 -4.37 -17.11
CA CYS A 239 20.92 -4.23 -18.42
C CYS A 239 21.06 -2.75 -18.82
N ALA A 240 20.02 -1.93 -18.61
CA ALA A 240 20.06 -0.50 -18.91
C ALA A 240 21.20 0.22 -18.18
N ILE A 241 21.33 -0.02 -16.87
CA ILE A 241 22.38 0.59 -16.02
C ILE A 241 23.77 0.09 -16.40
N SER A 242 23.88 -1.19 -16.76
CA SER A 242 25.15 -1.81 -17.13
C SER A 242 25.56 -1.51 -18.57
N GLY A 243 24.70 -0.88 -19.38
CA GLY A 243 24.94 -0.66 -20.80
C GLY A 243 24.95 -1.97 -21.61
N MET A 244 24.33 -3.02 -21.10
CA MET A 244 24.34 -4.34 -21.72
C MET A 244 23.06 -4.61 -22.49
N ARG A 245 23.17 -5.39 -23.56
CA ARG A 245 22.03 -5.95 -24.27
C ARG A 245 21.27 -6.92 -23.35
N ILE A 246 19.95 -6.95 -23.48
CA ILE A 246 19.12 -7.97 -22.84
C ILE A 246 19.41 -9.32 -23.51
N PRO A 247 19.66 -10.40 -22.75
CA PRO A 247 19.97 -11.71 -23.32
C PRO A 247 18.86 -12.21 -24.25
N VAL A 248 19.21 -12.62 -25.46
CA VAL A 248 18.26 -13.05 -26.52
C VAL A 248 17.39 -14.21 -26.04
N GLU A 249 17.93 -15.08 -25.18
CA GLU A 249 17.17 -16.21 -24.64
C GLU A 249 15.97 -15.79 -23.79
N MET A 250 15.93 -14.53 -23.32
CA MET A 250 14.82 -13.97 -22.54
C MET A 250 13.67 -13.48 -23.40
N GLU A 251 13.83 -13.39 -24.73
CA GLU A 251 12.77 -13.00 -25.67
C GLU A 251 11.57 -13.96 -25.60
N ARG A 252 11.83 -15.27 -25.47
CA ARG A 252 10.77 -16.28 -25.30
C ARG A 252 10.00 -16.07 -24.01
N LEU A 253 10.70 -15.83 -22.90
CA LEU A 253 10.08 -15.59 -21.60
C LEU A 253 9.19 -14.35 -21.64
N ARG A 254 9.64 -13.28 -22.31
CA ARG A 254 8.84 -12.07 -22.53
C ARG A 254 7.58 -12.36 -23.35
N ALA A 255 7.71 -13.12 -24.44
CA ALA A 255 6.57 -13.47 -25.28
C ALA A 255 5.54 -14.30 -24.50
N ASP A 256 5.98 -15.23 -23.66
CA ASP A 256 5.10 -16.03 -22.82
C ASP A 256 4.43 -15.17 -21.74
N LEU A 257 5.15 -14.26 -21.07
CA LEU A 257 4.57 -13.28 -20.13
C LEU A 257 3.52 -12.39 -20.82
N SER A 258 3.76 -11.96 -22.06
CA SER A 258 2.85 -11.09 -22.81
C SER A 258 1.49 -11.74 -23.12
N ARG A 259 1.35 -13.07 -22.96
CA ARG A 259 0.04 -13.75 -23.06
C ARG A 259 -0.82 -13.55 -21.81
N HIS A 260 -0.20 -13.21 -20.68
CA HIS A 260 -0.85 -13.02 -19.39
C HIS A 260 -1.04 -11.55 -19.00
N PHE A 261 -0.26 -10.64 -19.58
CA PHE A 261 -0.35 -9.20 -19.33
C PHE A 261 -0.77 -8.47 -20.60
N LYS A 262 -2.01 -7.97 -20.63
CA LYS A 262 -2.50 -7.17 -21.77
C LYS A 262 -2.18 -5.70 -21.56
N ILE A 263 -1.97 -4.98 -22.66
CA ILE A 263 -1.63 -3.54 -22.67
C ILE A 263 -2.77 -2.70 -22.07
N GLU A 264 -4.02 -3.10 -22.31
CA GLU A 264 -5.22 -2.44 -21.79
C GLU A 264 -5.29 -2.51 -20.26
N ASP A 265 -4.79 -3.62 -19.68
CA ASP A 265 -4.78 -3.88 -18.25
C ASP A 265 -3.50 -3.37 -17.57
N ASP A 266 -2.37 -3.31 -18.30
CA ASP A 266 -1.08 -2.85 -17.82
C ASP A 266 -0.26 -2.09 -18.90
N PRO A 267 -0.51 -0.78 -19.10
CA PRO A 267 0.25 0.05 -20.06
C PRO A 267 1.76 0.11 -19.78
N LYS A 268 2.18 -0.22 -18.55
CA LYS A 268 3.59 -0.27 -18.15
C LYS A 268 4.31 -1.49 -18.74
N TRP A 269 3.59 -2.58 -19.02
CA TRP A 269 4.14 -3.72 -19.75
C TRP A 269 4.50 -3.36 -21.20
N ALA A 270 3.65 -2.57 -21.87
CA ALA A 270 3.95 -2.04 -23.20
C ALA A 270 5.19 -1.13 -23.19
N LEU A 271 5.29 -0.27 -22.18
CA LEU A 271 6.47 0.57 -21.96
C LEU A 271 7.75 -0.25 -21.73
N THR A 272 7.66 -1.34 -20.96
CA THR A 272 8.79 -2.24 -20.71
C THR A 272 9.31 -2.86 -22.01
N THR A 273 8.40 -3.23 -22.91
CA THR A 273 8.75 -3.74 -24.24
C THR A 273 9.48 -2.70 -25.08
N LEU A 274 9.00 -1.45 -25.10
CA LEU A 274 9.64 -0.38 -25.84
C LEU A 274 11.01 -0.03 -25.25
N ASN A 275 11.13 -0.01 -23.93
CA ASN A 275 12.39 0.25 -23.24
C ASN A 275 13.43 -0.84 -23.52
N GLU A 276 13.05 -2.12 -23.57
CA GLU A 276 13.95 -3.21 -23.99
C GLU A 276 14.60 -2.91 -25.35
N GLN A 277 13.79 -2.48 -26.33
CA GLN A 277 14.30 -2.18 -27.67
C GLN A 277 15.24 -0.97 -27.68
N ILE A 278 14.92 0.07 -26.90
CA ILE A 278 15.78 1.26 -26.74
C ILE A 278 17.10 0.89 -26.04
N ILE A 279 17.06 0.04 -25.02
CA ILE A 279 18.25 -0.42 -24.29
C ILE A 279 19.15 -1.23 -25.20
N ASN A 280 18.60 -2.20 -25.94
CA ASN A 280 19.36 -3.00 -26.90
C ASN A 280 20.02 -2.13 -27.97
N PHE A 281 19.28 -1.16 -28.52
CA PHE A 281 19.81 -0.18 -29.48
C PHE A 281 20.96 0.65 -28.88
N THR A 282 20.78 1.16 -27.66
CA THR A 282 21.81 1.97 -26.99
C THR A 282 23.06 1.15 -26.68
N SER A 283 22.89 -0.13 -26.31
CA SER A 283 24.01 -1.06 -26.09
C SER A 283 24.74 -1.37 -27.39
N ASP A 284 24.03 -1.61 -28.50
CA ASP A 284 24.63 -1.83 -29.82
C ASP A 284 25.43 -0.62 -30.30
N MET A 285 24.96 0.60 -30.01
CA MET A 285 25.72 1.83 -30.28
C MET A 285 27.00 1.91 -29.45
N GLN A 286 26.93 1.61 -28.15
CA GLN A 286 28.08 1.64 -27.24
C GLN A 286 29.15 0.59 -27.60
N ALA A 287 28.71 -0.59 -28.06
CA ALA A 287 29.59 -1.65 -28.54
C ALA A 287 30.21 -1.35 -29.92
N GLY A 288 29.78 -0.29 -30.60
CA GLY A 288 30.22 0.06 -31.95
C GLY A 288 29.57 -0.78 -33.07
N ASN A 289 28.60 -1.63 -32.74
CA ASN A 289 27.83 -2.42 -33.71
C ASN A 289 26.97 -1.52 -34.61
N ILE A 290 26.53 -0.37 -34.07
CA ILE A 290 25.85 0.69 -34.82
C ILE A 290 26.68 1.98 -34.67
N SER A 291 27.35 2.36 -35.74
CA SER A 291 28.21 3.57 -35.77
C SER A 291 27.78 4.58 -36.83
N CYS A 292 26.93 4.18 -37.78
CA CYS A 292 26.44 5.06 -38.83
C CYS A 292 25.49 6.13 -38.25
N ARG A 293 25.86 7.41 -38.40
CA ARG A 293 25.07 8.55 -37.92
C ARG A 293 23.62 8.52 -38.43
N ASP A 294 23.42 8.26 -39.72
CA ASP A 294 22.08 8.26 -40.31
C ASP A 294 21.22 7.13 -39.76
N GLN A 295 21.82 5.96 -39.53
CA GLN A 295 21.14 4.82 -38.91
C GLN A 295 20.76 5.12 -37.46
N ILE A 296 21.66 5.74 -36.69
CA ILE A 296 21.40 6.16 -35.30
C ILE A 296 20.24 7.16 -35.27
N LEU A 297 20.29 8.18 -36.12
CA LEU A 297 19.26 9.22 -36.19
C LEU A 297 17.90 8.64 -36.58
N ALA A 298 17.84 7.80 -37.63
CA ALA A 298 16.60 7.16 -38.06
C ALA A 298 15.98 6.30 -36.96
N ARG A 299 16.78 5.47 -36.27
CA ARG A 299 16.29 4.63 -35.18
C ARG A 299 15.84 5.44 -33.97
N ALA A 300 16.55 6.52 -33.62
CA ALA A 300 16.14 7.41 -32.55
C ALA A 300 14.80 8.10 -32.85
N LEU A 301 14.57 8.49 -34.10
CA LEU A 301 13.29 9.05 -34.56
C LEU A 301 12.16 8.01 -34.48
N ASP A 302 12.38 6.79 -34.96
CA ASP A 302 11.40 5.69 -34.89
C ASP A 302 10.97 5.42 -33.44
N PHE A 303 11.94 5.32 -32.52
CA PHE A 303 11.66 5.10 -31.11
C PHE A 303 10.94 6.30 -30.48
N HIS A 304 11.34 7.53 -30.82
CA HIS A 304 10.65 8.72 -30.34
C HIS A 304 9.18 8.72 -30.79
N GLN A 305 8.92 8.46 -32.07
CA GLN A 305 7.54 8.32 -32.59
C GLN A 305 6.77 7.21 -31.87
N SER A 306 7.40 6.06 -31.60
CA SER A 306 6.80 4.95 -30.86
C SER A 306 6.44 5.34 -29.42
N THR A 307 7.28 6.12 -28.74
CA THR A 307 6.97 6.62 -27.39
C THR A 307 5.80 7.62 -27.39
N VAL A 308 5.71 8.48 -28.42
CA VAL A 308 4.60 9.42 -28.58
C VAL A 308 3.29 8.68 -28.89
N ALA A 309 3.35 7.67 -29.78
CA ALA A 309 2.20 6.84 -30.10
C ALA A 309 1.69 6.07 -28.86
N LEU A 310 2.59 5.53 -28.04
CA LEU A 310 2.24 4.87 -26.78
C LEU A 310 1.53 5.82 -25.81
N GLU A 311 2.00 7.07 -25.68
CA GLU A 311 1.35 8.07 -24.82
C GLU A 311 -0.05 8.48 -25.35
N GLY A 312 -0.23 8.46 -26.67
CA GLY A 312 -1.48 8.80 -27.35
C GLY A 312 -2.60 7.76 -27.21
N ILE A 313 -2.26 6.49 -26.94
CA ILE A 313 -3.24 5.41 -26.74
C ILE A 313 -3.59 5.18 -25.26
N LEU A 314 -3.04 5.97 -24.34
CA LEU A 314 -3.35 5.84 -22.92
C LEU A 314 -4.83 6.19 -22.63
N PRO A 315 -5.50 5.45 -21.72
CA PRO A 315 -6.91 5.71 -21.35
C PRO A 315 -7.16 7.11 -20.77
N SER A 316 -8.42 7.55 -20.72
CA SER A 316 -8.78 8.88 -20.21
C SER A 316 -8.37 9.11 -18.75
N CYS A 317 -8.42 8.07 -17.90
CA CYS A 317 -8.00 8.15 -16.49
C CYS A 317 -6.49 8.43 -16.30
N TRP A 318 -5.71 8.32 -17.37
CA TRP A 318 -4.27 8.66 -17.37
C TRP A 318 -4.01 10.12 -17.73
N GLN A 319 -5.03 10.86 -18.15
CA GLN A 319 -4.89 12.27 -18.49
C GLN A 319 -4.93 13.11 -17.21
N PRO A 320 -3.99 14.04 -17.04
CA PRO A 320 -3.98 14.91 -15.88
C PRO A 320 -5.07 15.97 -15.98
N SER A 321 -5.52 16.42 -14.81
CA SER A 321 -6.28 17.66 -14.64
C SER A 321 -5.33 18.80 -14.26
N ARG A 322 -5.34 19.87 -15.04
CA ARG A 322 -4.52 21.06 -14.80
C ARG A 322 -5.13 21.92 -13.69
N VAL A 323 -4.29 22.33 -12.75
CA VAL A 323 -4.68 23.16 -11.62
C VAL A 323 -3.84 24.44 -11.59
N PHE A 324 -4.52 25.58 -11.46
CA PHE A 324 -3.89 26.87 -11.25
C PHE A 324 -3.80 27.18 -9.76
N VAL A 325 -2.62 27.62 -9.32
CA VAL A 325 -2.33 27.83 -7.90
C VAL A 325 -2.95 29.12 -7.36
N GLY A 326 -3.07 30.15 -8.20
CA GLY A 326 -3.57 31.46 -7.77
C GLY A 326 -2.68 32.07 -6.68
N ASP A 327 -3.30 32.49 -5.58
CA ASP A 327 -2.62 33.18 -4.48
C ASP A 327 -2.04 32.27 -3.38
N ASP A 328 -2.08 30.96 -3.57
CA ASP A 328 -1.53 30.00 -2.60
C ASP A 328 0.01 30.13 -2.54
N ALA A 329 0.52 30.46 -1.35
CA ALA A 329 1.94 30.71 -1.14
C ALA A 329 2.79 29.45 -1.33
N LEU A 330 2.30 28.29 -0.89
CA LEU A 330 3.02 27.03 -1.00
C LEU A 330 3.06 26.57 -2.46
N GLY A 331 1.94 26.59 -3.16
CA GLY A 331 1.89 26.23 -4.57
C GLY A 331 2.76 27.14 -5.45
N ARG A 332 2.90 28.42 -5.12
CA ARG A 332 3.80 29.33 -5.86
C ARG A 332 5.28 28.96 -5.69
N GLN A 333 5.66 28.39 -4.54
CA GLN A 333 7.01 27.85 -4.34
C GLN A 333 7.19 26.52 -5.07
N LEU A 334 6.14 25.70 -5.10
CA LEU A 334 6.18 24.33 -5.64
C LEU A 334 5.88 24.23 -7.13
N THR A 335 5.66 25.33 -7.84
CA THR A 335 5.35 25.32 -9.28
C THR A 335 6.24 26.27 -10.05
N LEU A 336 6.70 25.84 -11.23
CA LEU A 336 7.52 26.68 -12.10
C LEU A 336 6.68 27.73 -12.84
N ALA A 337 5.48 27.35 -13.28
CA ALA A 337 4.60 28.18 -14.12
C ALA A 337 3.31 28.65 -13.41
N GLY A 338 3.21 28.51 -12.08
CA GLY A 338 2.00 28.83 -11.32
C GLY A 338 0.84 27.84 -11.54
N SER A 339 1.12 26.69 -12.13
CA SER A 339 0.16 25.59 -12.33
C SER A 339 0.85 24.25 -12.18
N TYR A 340 0.07 23.20 -11.93
CA TYR A 340 0.54 21.81 -11.84
C TYR A 340 -0.53 20.83 -12.32
N ASP A 341 -0.13 19.60 -12.60
CA ASP A 341 -0.97 18.50 -13.04
C ASP A 341 -1.34 17.58 -11.88
N ILE A 342 -2.62 17.22 -11.79
CA ILE A 342 -3.14 16.17 -10.90
C ILE A 342 -3.54 14.96 -11.75
N TYR A 343 -2.93 13.82 -11.47
CA TYR A 343 -3.32 12.52 -12.01
C TYR A 343 -4.27 11.81 -11.03
N GLU A 344 -5.08 10.87 -11.50
CA GLU A 344 -5.94 10.10 -10.57
C GLU A 344 -5.16 9.26 -9.54
N GLY A 345 -3.88 8.98 -9.83
CA GLY A 345 -2.95 8.39 -8.87
C GLY A 345 -1.49 8.63 -9.22
N LEU A 346 -0.62 8.59 -8.22
CA LEU A 346 0.83 8.80 -8.39
C LEU A 346 1.47 7.77 -9.34
N TYR A 347 0.87 6.58 -9.46
CA TYR A 347 1.27 5.55 -10.42
C TYR A 347 1.20 6.05 -11.87
N PHE A 348 0.12 6.74 -12.26
CA PHE A 348 -0.04 7.26 -13.61
C PHE A 348 0.98 8.37 -13.92
N ALA A 349 1.16 9.28 -12.95
CA ALA A 349 2.21 10.30 -13.01
C ALA A 349 3.60 9.66 -13.18
N GLN A 350 3.89 8.61 -12.41
CA GLN A 350 5.17 7.89 -12.46
C GLN A 350 5.41 7.29 -13.85
N VAL A 351 4.46 6.51 -14.38
CA VAL A 351 4.64 5.83 -15.67
C VAL A 351 4.79 6.86 -16.80
N ARG A 352 4.02 7.95 -16.79
CA ARG A 352 4.21 9.05 -17.76
C ARG A 352 5.57 9.72 -17.63
N ASN A 353 6.05 9.93 -16.42
CA ASN A 353 7.39 10.48 -16.20
C ASN A 353 8.49 9.54 -16.69
N VAL A 354 8.30 8.21 -16.66
CA VAL A 354 9.22 7.25 -17.31
C VAL A 354 9.20 7.41 -18.83
N ILE A 355 8.01 7.51 -19.46
CA ILE A 355 7.87 7.75 -20.90
C ILE A 355 8.57 9.05 -21.31
N ARG A 356 8.31 10.15 -20.58
CA ARG A 356 8.90 11.46 -20.84
C ARG A 356 10.42 11.47 -20.64
N THR A 357 10.93 10.73 -19.67
CA THR A 357 12.38 10.57 -19.49
C THR A 357 13.01 9.83 -20.67
N ALA A 358 12.36 8.78 -21.20
CA ALA A 358 12.81 8.11 -22.42
C ALA A 358 12.76 9.03 -23.64
N GLN A 359 11.68 9.81 -23.81
CA GLN A 359 11.55 10.82 -24.85
C GLN A 359 12.67 11.87 -24.77
N LEU A 360 12.98 12.40 -23.58
CA LEU A 360 14.07 13.36 -23.39
C LEU A 360 15.42 12.79 -23.85
N ASN A 361 15.73 11.56 -23.47
CA ASN A 361 16.98 10.90 -23.91
C ASN A 361 17.04 10.71 -25.43
N LEU A 362 15.93 10.31 -26.05
CA LEU A 362 15.84 10.15 -27.51
C LEU A 362 15.94 11.49 -28.23
N LEU A 363 15.31 12.56 -27.73
CA LEU A 363 15.37 13.89 -28.31
C LEU A 363 16.77 14.50 -28.21
N LEU A 364 17.46 14.32 -27.09
CA LEU A 364 18.87 14.71 -26.94
C LEU A 364 19.78 13.94 -27.91
N MET A 365 19.47 12.66 -28.16
CA MET A 365 20.17 11.86 -29.17
C MET A 365 19.89 12.39 -30.58
N ILE A 366 18.63 12.65 -30.93
CA ILE A 366 18.24 13.23 -32.22
C ILE A 366 18.97 14.55 -32.45
N GLU A 367 18.97 15.45 -31.47
CA GLU A 367 19.70 16.72 -31.57
C GLU A 367 21.21 16.51 -31.78
N ARG A 368 21.83 15.58 -31.04
CA ARG A 368 23.27 15.31 -31.13
C ARG A 368 23.70 14.74 -32.48
N TYR A 369 22.86 13.92 -33.11
CA TYR A 369 23.18 13.21 -34.35
C TYR A 369 22.57 13.86 -35.61
N ALA A 370 21.71 14.86 -35.47
CA ALA A 370 21.24 15.69 -36.58
C ALA A 370 22.39 16.38 -37.32
N ARG A 371 22.25 16.56 -38.64
CA ARG A 371 23.28 17.22 -39.45
C ARG A 371 23.18 18.75 -39.31
N PRO A 372 24.26 19.49 -39.62
CA PRO A 372 24.23 20.96 -39.58
C PRO A 372 23.13 21.61 -40.46
N HIS A 373 22.67 20.93 -41.50
CA HIS A 373 21.61 21.40 -42.39
C HIS A 373 20.20 20.99 -41.95
N ASP A 374 20.06 20.10 -40.94
CA ASP A 374 18.77 19.65 -40.40
C ASP A 374 18.28 20.61 -39.30
N LEU A 375 18.33 21.92 -39.57
CA LEU A 375 18.04 22.97 -38.58
C LEU A 375 16.61 22.85 -38.03
N ASP A 376 15.63 22.56 -38.89
CA ASP A 376 14.22 22.40 -38.49
C ASP A 376 14.04 21.21 -37.54
N LEU A 377 14.77 20.12 -37.76
CA LEU A 377 14.74 18.94 -36.89
C LEU A 377 15.33 19.27 -35.51
N VAL A 378 16.46 19.97 -35.48
CA VAL A 378 17.09 20.42 -34.22
C VAL A 378 16.17 21.36 -33.46
N VAL A 379 15.56 22.33 -34.13
CA VAL A 379 14.61 23.27 -33.51
C VAL A 379 13.39 22.52 -32.97
N SER A 380 12.80 21.60 -33.75
CA SER A 380 11.68 20.78 -33.32
C SER A 380 12.03 19.91 -32.11
N ALA A 381 13.21 19.29 -32.10
CA ALA A 381 13.69 18.49 -30.98
C ALA A 381 13.83 19.32 -29.71
N ARG A 382 14.41 20.53 -29.81
CA ARG A 382 14.54 21.46 -28.69
C ARG A 382 13.21 21.90 -28.11
N VAL A 383 12.24 22.25 -28.96
CA VAL A 383 10.88 22.61 -28.51
C VAL A 383 10.23 21.43 -27.75
N SER A 384 10.36 20.22 -28.28
CA SER A 384 9.86 19.00 -27.63
C SER A 384 10.56 18.71 -26.31
N ILE A 385 11.88 18.95 -26.20
CA ILE A 385 12.64 18.82 -24.95
C ILE A 385 12.06 19.74 -23.88
N GLU A 386 11.86 21.03 -24.19
CA GLU A 386 11.29 21.97 -23.23
C GLU A 386 9.88 21.57 -22.82
N LYS A 387 9.04 21.16 -23.77
CA LYS A 387 7.68 20.69 -23.48
C LYS A 387 7.68 19.49 -22.52
N SER A 388 8.50 18.47 -22.78
CA SER A 388 8.58 17.27 -21.93
C SER A 388 9.21 17.57 -20.57
N ALA A 389 10.22 18.45 -20.51
CA ALA A 389 10.83 18.87 -19.26
C ALA A 389 9.82 19.63 -18.37
N HIS A 390 9.09 20.59 -18.93
CA HIS A 390 8.04 21.31 -18.21
C HIS A 390 6.91 20.38 -17.76
N ALA A 391 6.50 19.40 -18.57
CA ALA A 391 5.47 18.44 -18.18
C ALA A 391 5.88 17.55 -16.99
N ILE A 392 7.18 17.21 -16.86
CA ILE A 392 7.70 16.55 -15.67
C ILE A 392 7.61 17.48 -14.46
N CYS A 393 8.04 18.73 -14.59
CA CYS A 393 7.94 19.74 -13.53
C CYS A 393 6.48 19.95 -13.07
N ASP A 394 5.54 20.01 -14.00
CA ASP A 394 4.12 20.20 -13.71
C ASP A 394 3.54 19.02 -12.92
N SER A 395 4.07 17.81 -13.05
CA SER A 395 3.61 16.66 -12.25
C SER A 395 4.12 16.67 -10.81
N PHE A 396 5.17 17.46 -10.51
CA PHE A 396 5.92 17.38 -9.26
C PHE A 396 5.06 17.69 -8.03
N THR A 397 4.24 18.74 -8.09
CA THR A 397 3.50 19.24 -6.92
C THR A 397 2.59 18.16 -6.34
N GLN A 398 1.92 17.36 -7.17
CA GLN A 398 1.07 16.27 -6.70
C GLN A 398 1.81 15.26 -5.81
N TYR A 399 3.12 15.09 -5.97
CA TYR A 399 3.92 14.16 -5.16
C TYR A 399 4.24 14.65 -3.76
N VAL A 400 3.96 15.92 -3.41
CA VAL A 400 4.45 16.49 -2.15
C VAL A 400 3.39 17.24 -1.34
N VAL A 401 2.20 17.49 -1.93
CA VAL A 401 1.09 18.18 -1.24
C VAL A 401 -0.24 17.44 -1.37
N SER A 402 -1.11 17.70 -0.40
CA SER A 402 -2.53 17.42 -0.42
C SER A 402 -3.32 18.72 -0.25
N ARG A 403 -4.64 18.66 -0.52
CA ARG A 403 -5.55 19.77 -0.25
C ARG A 403 -6.26 19.55 1.09
N ASP A 404 -6.28 20.58 1.92
CA ASP A 404 -7.06 20.56 3.15
C ASP A 404 -8.56 20.77 2.89
N GLU A 405 -9.39 20.74 3.93
CA GLU A 405 -10.84 20.95 3.85
C GLU A 405 -11.24 22.30 3.23
N LYS A 406 -10.34 23.29 3.29
CA LYS A 406 -10.52 24.63 2.70
C LYS A 406 -9.93 24.73 1.31
N SER A 407 -9.52 23.60 0.72
CA SER A 407 -8.83 23.49 -0.57
C SER A 407 -7.47 24.20 -0.64
N ALA A 408 -6.87 24.60 0.50
CA ALA A 408 -5.52 25.15 0.52
C ALA A 408 -4.48 24.02 0.40
N LEU A 409 -3.32 24.33 -0.18
CA LEU A 409 -2.25 23.34 -0.29
C LEU A 409 -1.53 23.17 1.05
N SER A 410 -1.34 21.90 1.43
CA SER A 410 -0.60 21.53 2.63
C SER A 410 0.41 20.42 2.30
N TRP A 411 1.55 20.42 3.00
CA TRP A 411 2.55 19.37 2.85
C TRP A 411 1.98 18.01 3.27
N ASP A 412 2.16 16.99 2.43
CA ASP A 412 1.70 15.61 2.71
C ASP A 412 2.87 14.61 2.77
N LEU A 413 4.08 15.10 3.05
CA LEU A 413 5.27 14.27 3.11
C LEU A 413 5.35 13.42 4.40
N ALA A 414 4.33 13.46 5.27
CA ALA A 414 4.21 12.56 6.41
C ALA A 414 3.69 11.16 5.98
N SER A 415 2.93 11.09 4.89
CA SER A 415 2.37 9.84 4.38
C SER A 415 3.45 8.95 3.73
N PRO A 416 3.56 7.66 4.10
CA PRO A 416 4.49 6.74 3.44
C PRO A 416 4.26 6.63 1.92
N MET A 417 3.01 6.69 1.44
CA MET A 417 2.70 6.72 0.00
C MET A 417 3.34 7.91 -0.68
N GLN A 418 3.20 9.07 -0.07
CA GLN A 418 3.64 10.33 -0.64
C GLN A 418 5.16 10.40 -0.65
N GLN A 419 5.81 9.95 0.41
CA GLN A 419 7.27 9.80 0.44
C GLN A 419 7.75 8.84 -0.66
N LEU A 420 7.16 7.65 -0.77
CA LEU A 420 7.50 6.67 -1.82
C LEU A 420 7.30 7.23 -3.22
N GLY A 421 6.16 7.90 -3.46
CA GLY A 421 5.87 8.57 -4.71
C GLY A 421 6.91 9.64 -5.03
N ALA A 422 7.27 10.48 -4.06
CA ALA A 422 8.27 11.53 -4.23
C ALA A 422 9.64 10.98 -4.68
N TYR A 423 10.06 9.81 -4.21
CA TYR A 423 11.29 9.16 -4.71
C TYR A 423 11.26 8.89 -6.22
N THR A 424 10.08 8.65 -6.80
CA THR A 424 9.94 8.29 -8.22
C THR A 424 10.09 9.49 -9.15
N VAL A 425 9.83 10.71 -8.68
CA VAL A 425 9.92 11.93 -9.50
C VAL A 425 11.31 12.59 -9.44
N LEU A 426 12.16 12.23 -8.46
CA LEU A 426 13.50 12.82 -8.30
C LEU A 426 14.37 12.69 -9.56
N PHE A 427 14.47 11.48 -10.13
CA PHE A 427 15.28 11.24 -11.32
C PHE A 427 14.69 11.85 -12.61
N PRO A 428 13.38 11.74 -12.88
CA PRO A 428 12.75 12.50 -13.96
C PRO A 428 13.02 14.00 -13.86
N LEU A 429 12.91 14.58 -12.66
CA LEU A 429 13.15 16.00 -12.44
C LEU A 429 14.62 16.38 -12.68
N TYR A 430 15.56 15.54 -12.23
CA TYR A 430 16.98 15.68 -12.58
C TYR A 430 17.20 15.68 -14.10
N SER A 431 16.59 14.72 -14.79
CA SER A 431 16.72 14.56 -16.24
C SER A 431 16.13 15.76 -17.00
N ALA A 432 14.98 16.26 -16.57
CA ALA A 432 14.36 17.47 -17.10
C ALA A 432 15.26 18.70 -16.91
N ALA A 433 15.83 18.88 -15.71
CA ALA A 433 16.73 19.98 -15.38
C ALA A 433 18.07 19.95 -16.13
N GLN A 434 18.54 18.77 -16.52
CA GLN A 434 19.75 18.64 -17.35
C GLN A 434 19.47 18.79 -18.85
N ALA A 435 18.29 18.35 -19.32
CA ALA A 435 17.93 18.42 -20.73
C ALA A 435 17.48 19.82 -21.17
N SER A 436 16.79 20.55 -20.27
CA SER A 436 16.23 21.87 -20.54
C SER A 436 17.30 22.96 -20.64
N ARG A 437 17.06 23.93 -21.52
CA ARG A 437 17.83 25.18 -21.64
C ARG A 437 17.24 26.32 -20.82
N ASP A 438 16.07 26.13 -20.21
CA ASP A 438 15.49 27.11 -19.30
C ASP A 438 16.25 27.11 -17.97
N VAL A 439 17.10 28.13 -17.78
CA VAL A 439 17.88 28.31 -16.55
C VAL A 439 16.98 28.41 -15.31
N ARG A 440 15.73 28.89 -15.46
CA ARG A 440 14.76 28.97 -14.37
C ARG A 440 14.33 27.59 -13.90
N LEU A 441 14.18 26.63 -14.82
CA LEU A 441 13.78 25.26 -14.50
C LEU A 441 14.83 24.58 -13.62
N ARG A 442 16.11 24.69 -13.99
CA ARG A 442 17.20 24.11 -13.20
C ARG A 442 17.29 24.71 -11.80
N LYS A 443 17.18 26.04 -11.69
CA LYS A 443 17.18 26.73 -10.40
C LYS A 443 15.98 26.32 -9.54
N TRP A 444 14.78 26.33 -10.12
CA TRP A 444 13.56 25.89 -9.45
C TRP A 444 13.67 24.45 -8.95
N ALA A 445 14.19 23.53 -9.78
CA ALA A 445 14.39 22.14 -9.39
C ALA A 445 15.34 22.01 -8.18
N GLN A 446 16.44 22.78 -8.14
CA GLN A 446 17.35 22.80 -7.00
C GLN A 446 16.65 23.30 -5.73
N ASP A 447 15.92 24.41 -5.82
CA ASP A 447 15.26 25.05 -4.69
C ASP A 447 14.14 24.15 -4.13
N VAL A 448 13.31 23.57 -5.00
CA VAL A 448 12.18 22.73 -4.60
C VAL A 448 12.64 21.38 -4.00
N LEU A 449 13.72 20.80 -4.53
CA LEU A 449 14.30 19.57 -3.98
C LEU A 449 14.95 19.82 -2.61
N GLY A 450 15.57 20.98 -2.40
CA GLY A 450 16.05 21.41 -1.09
C GLY A 450 14.90 21.55 -0.09
N LEU A 451 13.82 22.22 -0.49
CA LEU A 451 12.63 22.38 0.35
C LEU A 451 12.00 21.03 0.74
N VAL A 452 11.89 20.09 -0.21
CA VAL A 452 11.39 18.73 0.06
C VAL A 452 12.32 17.96 1.00
N ALA A 453 13.64 18.14 0.89
CA ALA A 453 14.59 17.54 1.80
C ALA A 453 14.41 18.07 3.23
N ASP A 454 14.27 19.39 3.38
CA ASP A 454 14.14 20.07 4.66
C ASP A 454 12.79 19.75 5.34
N VAL A 455 11.68 19.79 4.59
CA VAL A 455 10.33 19.57 5.13
C VAL A 455 10.00 18.09 5.27
N GLY A 456 10.27 17.28 4.24
CA GLY A 456 9.91 15.86 4.21
C GLY A 456 10.95 14.94 4.82
N GLY A 457 12.12 15.45 5.19
CA GLY A 457 13.23 14.64 5.68
C GLY A 457 13.76 13.65 4.63
N LEU A 458 13.64 13.97 3.33
CA LEU A 458 13.97 13.06 2.24
C LEU A 458 15.44 13.20 1.80
N ALA A 459 16.30 12.33 2.34
CA ALA A 459 17.73 12.34 2.05
C ALA A 459 18.09 12.25 0.55
N MET A 460 17.26 11.58 -0.26
CA MET A 460 17.49 11.50 -1.71
C MET A 460 17.11 12.78 -2.46
N ALA A 461 16.15 13.56 -1.95
CA ALA A 461 15.84 14.86 -2.52
C ALA A 461 17.06 15.79 -2.39
N GLN A 462 17.71 15.80 -1.23
CA GLN A 462 18.94 16.56 -0.99
C GLN A 462 20.06 16.14 -1.95
N LYS A 463 20.32 14.83 -2.08
CA LYS A 463 21.34 14.32 -3.01
C LYS A 463 21.06 14.68 -4.46
N THR A 464 19.79 14.71 -4.86
CA THR A 464 19.39 15.14 -6.21
C THR A 464 19.65 16.64 -6.41
N ALA A 465 19.32 17.47 -5.42
CA ALA A 465 19.61 18.90 -5.44
C ALA A 465 21.13 19.15 -5.53
N ASP A 466 21.93 18.43 -4.76
CA ASP A 466 23.39 18.57 -4.76
C ASP A 466 24.02 18.12 -6.08
N ALA A 467 23.49 17.05 -6.71
CA ALA A 467 23.91 16.64 -8.05
C ALA A 467 23.62 17.74 -9.11
N LEU A 468 22.51 18.47 -8.98
CA LEU A 468 22.18 19.58 -9.89
C LEU A 468 23.07 20.83 -9.69
N LYS A 469 23.66 21.00 -8.50
CA LYS A 469 24.55 22.12 -8.15
C LYS A 469 25.98 21.94 -8.68
N GLN A 470 26.38 20.72 -9.05
CA GLN A 470 27.72 20.47 -9.58
C GLN A 470 27.93 21.21 -10.90
N SER A 471 29.14 21.75 -11.08
CA SER A 471 29.52 22.54 -12.27
C SER A 471 29.60 21.68 -13.53
N GLU A 472 30.03 20.42 -13.38
CA GLU A 472 29.97 19.41 -14.42
C GLU A 472 28.72 18.55 -14.22
N ALA A 473 27.97 18.33 -15.31
CA ALA A 473 26.75 17.54 -15.24
C ALA A 473 27.10 16.08 -14.93
N VAL A 474 26.65 15.59 -13.77
CA VAL A 474 26.80 14.17 -13.40
C VAL A 474 26.05 13.32 -14.44
N PRO A 475 26.66 12.23 -14.97
CA PRO A 475 25.96 11.36 -15.91
C PRO A 475 24.64 10.87 -15.33
N ALA A 476 23.56 10.91 -16.14
CA ALA A 476 22.21 10.59 -15.66
C ALA A 476 22.13 9.19 -15.02
N TRP A 477 22.80 8.19 -15.59
CA TRP A 477 22.85 6.83 -15.03
C TRP A 477 23.57 6.75 -13.68
N ASP A 478 24.55 7.62 -13.42
CA ASP A 478 25.24 7.68 -12.13
C ASP A 478 24.32 8.30 -11.07
N VAL A 479 23.51 9.30 -11.44
CA VAL A 479 22.47 9.83 -10.55
C VAL A 479 21.37 8.78 -10.32
N TYR A 480 20.92 8.09 -11.36
CA TYR A 480 19.91 7.03 -11.25
C TYR A 480 20.33 5.91 -10.28
N THR A 481 21.62 5.54 -10.31
CA THR A 481 22.19 4.55 -9.38
C THR A 481 22.42 5.12 -7.98
N MET A 482 22.95 6.35 -7.86
CA MET A 482 23.15 7.04 -6.58
C MET A 482 21.87 7.15 -5.76
N LEU A 483 20.75 7.47 -6.42
CA LEU A 483 19.45 7.65 -5.78
C LEU A 483 18.80 6.32 -5.37
N GLY A 484 19.34 5.17 -5.81
CA GLY A 484 18.66 3.90 -5.70
C GLY A 484 17.36 3.86 -6.52
N SER A 485 17.15 4.81 -7.45
CA SER A 485 15.90 4.97 -8.20
C SER A 485 15.54 3.73 -8.99
N TYR A 486 16.52 2.92 -9.37
CA TYR A 486 16.33 1.66 -10.07
C TYR A 486 15.88 0.52 -9.15
N ALA A 487 16.36 0.49 -7.90
CA ALA A 487 15.89 -0.42 -6.86
C ALA A 487 14.47 -0.03 -6.42
N ILE A 488 14.21 1.28 -6.27
CA ILE A 488 12.89 1.84 -5.99
C ILE A 488 11.95 1.60 -7.17
N ALA A 489 12.42 1.71 -8.40
CA ALA A 489 11.66 1.32 -9.56
C ALA A 489 11.34 -0.18 -9.47
N ALA A 490 12.31 -1.08 -9.26
CA ALA A 490 12.04 -2.51 -9.07
C ALA A 490 11.02 -2.80 -7.93
N LEU A 491 11.03 -1.99 -6.86
CA LEU A 491 10.06 -2.02 -5.77
C LEU A 491 8.67 -1.46 -6.13
N LEU A 492 8.50 -0.74 -7.22
CA LEU A 492 7.24 -0.12 -7.64
C LEU A 492 6.81 -0.58 -9.05
N LEU A 493 7.58 -1.47 -9.69
CA LEU A 493 7.45 -1.80 -11.11
C LEU A 493 6.46 -2.91 -11.41
N SER A 494 6.02 -3.69 -10.42
CA SER A 494 5.12 -4.83 -10.59
C SER A 494 3.65 -4.55 -10.21
N SER A 495 3.29 -3.32 -9.86
CA SER A 495 1.88 -2.94 -9.68
C SER A 495 1.22 -2.77 -11.05
N GLY A 496 0.62 -3.83 -11.57
CA GLY A 496 -0.58 -3.63 -12.38
C GLY A 496 -1.57 -2.95 -11.44
N CYS A 497 -1.96 -1.72 -11.75
CA CYS A 497 -3.14 -1.16 -11.11
C CYS A 497 -4.26 -2.12 -11.52
N SER A 498 -4.73 -2.98 -10.61
CA SER A 498 -6.08 -3.50 -10.75
C SER A 498 -6.94 -2.25 -10.90
N ILE A 499 -7.49 -2.06 -12.09
CA ILE A 499 -8.34 -0.94 -12.51
C ILE A 499 -9.58 -0.78 -11.59
N SER A 500 -9.72 -1.60 -10.54
CA SER A 500 -10.77 -1.60 -9.53
C SER A 500 -10.70 -0.48 -8.49
N TYR A 501 -9.59 0.28 -8.34
CA TYR A 501 -9.44 1.26 -7.25
C TYR A 501 -9.74 2.74 -7.58
N LEU A 502 -10.19 3.09 -8.80
CA LEU A 502 -10.42 4.50 -9.19
C LEU A 502 -11.77 4.79 -9.86
N ASN A 503 -12.85 4.12 -9.43
CA ASN A 503 -14.22 4.52 -9.79
C ASN A 503 -15.01 5.06 -8.59
N SER A 504 -14.35 5.75 -7.66
CA SER A 504 -14.99 6.40 -6.51
C SER A 504 -14.65 7.89 -6.39
N ALA A 505 -14.90 8.66 -7.44
CA ALA A 505 -15.38 10.05 -7.34
C ALA A 505 -15.58 10.64 -8.73
N THR A 506 -16.77 11.16 -8.99
CA THR A 506 -17.13 12.00 -10.14
C THR A 506 -17.21 11.33 -11.52
N CYS A 507 -18.21 10.47 -11.70
CA CYS A 507 -18.87 10.38 -13.00
C CYS A 507 -20.36 10.69 -12.83
N ARG A 508 -20.79 11.82 -13.42
CA ARG A 508 -22.18 12.29 -13.41
C ARG A 508 -23.12 11.18 -13.86
N GLU A 509 -24.06 10.82 -13.00
CA GLU A 509 -25.29 10.16 -13.43
C GLU A 509 -26.01 11.08 -14.41
N LYS A 510 -26.03 10.69 -15.70
CA LYS A 510 -27.10 11.13 -16.58
C LYS A 510 -28.36 10.43 -16.08
N ALA A 511 -29.23 11.21 -15.44
CA ALA A 511 -30.58 10.79 -15.11
C ALA A 511 -31.33 10.41 -16.39
N THR A 512 -31.41 9.13 -16.69
CA THR A 512 -32.49 8.57 -17.50
C THR A 512 -33.69 8.40 -16.57
N MET A 513 -34.77 9.13 -16.86
CA MET A 513 -36.07 8.95 -16.19
C MET A 513 -36.60 7.55 -16.49
N THR A 514 -36.33 6.61 -15.58
CA THR A 514 -37.04 5.34 -15.47
C THR A 514 -37.98 5.43 -14.28
N THR A 515 -39.24 5.06 -14.48
CA THR A 515 -40.28 4.91 -13.46
C THR A 515 -39.73 4.16 -12.25
N SER A 516 -39.61 4.84 -11.10
CA SER A 516 -39.08 4.27 -9.86
C SER A 516 -40.07 3.25 -9.29
N MET A 517 -39.66 1.98 -9.20
CA MET A 517 -40.38 0.94 -8.47
C MET A 517 -40.37 1.26 -6.97
N GLU A 518 -41.52 1.34 -6.31
CA GLU A 518 -41.58 1.57 -4.86
C GLU A 518 -41.34 0.28 -4.06
N TYR A 519 -40.36 0.32 -3.15
CA TYR A 519 -39.99 -0.80 -2.28
C TYR A 519 -39.55 -0.33 -0.89
N THR A 520 -39.66 -1.21 0.11
CA THR A 520 -39.05 -1.06 1.44
C THR A 520 -37.91 -2.04 1.64
N VAL A 521 -36.96 -1.72 2.53
CA VAL A 521 -35.88 -2.63 2.93
C VAL A 521 -36.01 -2.96 4.40
N GLU A 522 -36.16 -4.24 4.70
CA GLU A 522 -36.49 -4.72 6.04
C GLU A 522 -35.64 -5.93 6.45
N GLN A 523 -35.44 -6.08 7.76
CA GLN A 523 -34.87 -7.29 8.36
C GLN A 523 -36.00 -8.27 8.64
N ILE A 524 -35.88 -9.53 8.22
CA ILE A 524 -36.81 -10.57 8.61
C ILE A 524 -36.50 -10.97 10.06
N LYS A 525 -37.41 -10.66 10.97
CA LYS A 525 -37.27 -10.97 12.40
C LYS A 525 -37.62 -12.43 12.68
N PRO A 526 -36.98 -13.09 13.66
CA PRO A 526 -37.34 -14.44 14.09
C PRO A 526 -38.53 -14.41 15.06
N ASP A 527 -39.61 -13.73 14.67
CA ASP A 527 -40.89 -13.69 15.38
C ASP A 527 -41.98 -14.37 14.53
N GLN A 528 -43.19 -14.50 15.08
CA GLN A 528 -44.28 -15.20 14.41
C GLN A 528 -44.60 -14.60 13.02
N ALA A 529 -44.58 -13.27 12.89
CA ALA A 529 -44.86 -12.59 11.64
C ALA A 529 -43.73 -12.77 10.62
N GLY A 530 -42.47 -12.72 11.08
CA GLY A 530 -41.31 -12.96 10.24
C GLY A 530 -41.19 -14.41 9.79
N GLU A 531 -41.57 -15.40 10.61
CA GLU A 531 -41.65 -16.81 10.21
C GLU A 531 -42.68 -17.01 9.10
N GLU A 532 -43.87 -16.42 9.25
CA GLU A 532 -44.92 -16.48 8.23
C GLU A 532 -44.46 -15.84 6.92
N PHE A 533 -43.82 -14.66 6.98
CA PHE A 533 -43.24 -14.00 5.81
C PHE A 533 -42.11 -14.82 5.18
N TYR A 534 -41.23 -15.41 5.99
CA TYR A 534 -40.09 -16.20 5.51
C TYR A 534 -40.56 -17.43 4.72
N LEU A 535 -41.61 -18.11 5.21
CA LEU A 535 -42.18 -19.27 4.53
C LEU A 535 -43.03 -18.92 3.31
N SER A 536 -43.85 -17.86 3.40
CA SER A 536 -44.82 -17.53 2.35
C SER A 536 -44.25 -16.65 1.23
N LYS A 537 -43.19 -15.87 1.50
CA LYS A 537 -42.62 -14.90 0.54
C LYS A 537 -41.15 -15.17 0.23
N TYR A 538 -40.30 -15.32 1.24
CA TYR A 538 -38.85 -15.49 1.02
C TYR A 538 -38.47 -16.87 0.47
N LYS A 539 -39.03 -17.96 1.03
CA LYS A 539 -38.79 -19.33 0.56
C LYS A 539 -39.15 -19.49 -0.93
N PRO A 540 -40.35 -19.07 -1.41
CA PRO A 540 -40.65 -19.09 -2.85
C PRO A 540 -39.67 -18.28 -3.69
N PHE A 541 -39.32 -17.06 -3.28
CA PHE A 541 -38.36 -16.21 -3.98
C PHE A 541 -36.99 -16.89 -4.14
N ARG A 542 -36.49 -17.53 -3.08
CA ARG A 542 -35.20 -18.24 -3.12
C ARG A 542 -35.28 -19.50 -3.99
N LEU A 543 -36.37 -20.26 -3.90
CA LEU A 543 -36.58 -21.45 -4.72
C LEU A 543 -36.69 -21.09 -6.21
N GLU A 544 -37.39 -20.01 -6.54
CA GLU A 544 -37.45 -19.46 -7.90
C GLU A 544 -36.05 -19.08 -8.40
N ALA A 545 -35.27 -18.37 -7.58
CA ALA A 545 -33.90 -17.98 -7.93
C ALA A 545 -32.99 -19.19 -8.25
N LEU A 546 -33.14 -20.29 -7.51
CA LEU A 546 -32.42 -21.55 -7.76
C LEU A 546 -32.83 -22.23 -9.07
N GLN A 547 -34.04 -21.96 -9.59
CA GLN A 547 -34.50 -22.47 -10.88
C GLN A 547 -34.07 -21.56 -12.03
N THR A 548 -34.19 -20.24 -11.84
CA THR A 548 -33.96 -19.26 -12.92
C THR A 548 -32.49 -18.98 -13.16
N ASP A 549 -31.68 -18.91 -12.09
CA ASP A 549 -30.27 -18.57 -12.16
C ASP A 549 -29.40 -19.55 -11.32
N PRO A 550 -29.44 -20.87 -11.58
CA PRO A 550 -28.75 -21.87 -10.78
C PRO A 550 -27.23 -21.66 -10.71
N GLN A 551 -26.63 -21.02 -11.72
CA GLN A 551 -25.18 -20.76 -11.73
C GLN A 551 -24.69 -19.84 -10.60
N PHE A 552 -25.57 -19.08 -9.94
CA PHE A 552 -25.19 -18.16 -8.85
C PHE A 552 -25.34 -18.75 -7.45
N PHE A 553 -25.69 -20.04 -7.33
CA PHE A 553 -25.93 -20.69 -6.05
C PHE A 553 -25.07 -21.94 -5.88
N GLY A 554 -24.52 -22.13 -4.68
CA GLY A 554 -23.87 -23.39 -4.29
C GLY A 554 -24.87 -24.52 -3.94
N ALA A 555 -26.16 -24.20 -3.80
CA ALA A 555 -27.23 -25.14 -3.58
C ALA A 555 -28.03 -25.39 -4.87
N THR A 556 -28.77 -26.49 -4.95
CA THR A 556 -29.64 -26.80 -6.10
C THR A 556 -31.11 -26.74 -5.71
N TYR A 557 -31.97 -26.44 -6.67
CA TYR A 557 -33.42 -26.38 -6.47
C TYR A 557 -33.97 -27.70 -5.89
N GLU A 558 -33.58 -28.84 -6.45
CA GLU A 558 -34.07 -30.17 -6.04
C GLU A 558 -33.76 -30.46 -4.56
N LYS A 559 -32.59 -30.00 -4.09
CA LYS A 559 -32.16 -30.18 -2.70
C LYS A 559 -32.88 -29.25 -1.73
N GLU A 560 -33.23 -28.04 -2.15
CA GLU A 560 -33.88 -27.05 -1.28
C GLU A 560 -35.42 -27.20 -1.27
N VAL A 561 -36.05 -27.59 -2.38
CA VAL A 561 -37.51 -27.80 -2.44
C VAL A 561 -37.97 -29.02 -1.63
N ALA A 562 -37.12 -30.05 -1.52
CA ALA A 562 -37.39 -31.24 -0.72
C ALA A 562 -37.33 -30.99 0.80
N ARG A 563 -36.93 -29.79 1.24
CA ARG A 563 -36.84 -29.43 2.66
C ARG A 563 -38.22 -29.01 3.20
N ASP A 564 -38.58 -29.57 4.35
CA ASP A 564 -39.80 -29.19 5.07
C ASP A 564 -39.72 -27.77 5.66
N ASP A 565 -40.87 -27.24 6.09
CA ASP A 565 -40.93 -25.90 6.68
C ASP A 565 -40.19 -25.80 8.02
N GLY A 566 -39.98 -26.92 8.72
CA GLY A 566 -39.17 -26.95 9.94
C GLY A 566 -37.72 -26.55 9.67
N PHE A 567 -37.12 -27.08 8.60
CA PHE A 567 -35.80 -26.70 8.14
C PHE A 567 -35.70 -25.20 7.81
N TRP A 568 -36.71 -24.64 7.13
CA TRP A 568 -36.73 -23.22 6.78
C TRP A 568 -36.89 -22.31 8.00
N ARG A 569 -37.78 -22.66 8.94
CA ARG A 569 -37.89 -21.95 10.23
C ARG A 569 -36.57 -21.97 10.99
N GLN A 570 -35.88 -23.11 11.01
CA GLN A 570 -34.57 -23.23 11.66
C GLN A 570 -33.52 -22.30 11.04
N ARG A 571 -33.58 -22.01 9.73
CA ARG A 571 -32.65 -21.04 9.10
C ARG A 571 -32.89 -19.62 9.58
N LEU A 572 -34.15 -19.23 9.81
CA LEU A 572 -34.50 -17.91 10.31
C LEU A 572 -34.16 -17.77 11.81
N SER A 573 -34.43 -18.80 12.61
CA SER A 573 -34.24 -18.77 14.07
C SER A 573 -32.80 -18.95 14.55
N ARG A 574 -31.85 -19.21 13.64
CA ARG A 574 -30.41 -19.31 13.98
C ARG A 574 -29.89 -17.97 14.51
N PRO A 575 -29.41 -17.88 15.76
CA PRO A 575 -28.93 -16.62 16.35
C PRO A 575 -27.72 -16.01 15.62
N SER A 576 -26.95 -16.85 14.91
CA SER A 576 -25.78 -16.44 14.16
C SER A 576 -26.10 -15.94 12.76
N THR A 577 -27.36 -15.87 12.34
CA THR A 577 -27.73 -15.42 10.99
C THR A 577 -28.85 -14.41 11.01
N THR A 578 -28.77 -13.38 10.18
CA THR A 578 -29.86 -12.42 10.00
C THR A 578 -30.04 -12.10 8.53
N THR A 579 -31.29 -12.02 8.06
CA THR A 579 -31.61 -11.84 6.63
C THR A 579 -32.32 -10.52 6.39
N PHE A 580 -31.89 -9.79 5.37
CA PHE A 580 -32.46 -8.55 4.89
C PHE A 580 -33.07 -8.74 3.51
N VAL A 581 -34.19 -8.08 3.25
CA VAL A 581 -34.90 -8.16 1.98
C VAL A 581 -35.38 -6.79 1.53
N ALA A 582 -35.41 -6.58 0.21
CA ALA A 582 -36.19 -5.52 -0.40
C ALA A 582 -37.56 -6.07 -0.81
N ILE A 583 -38.63 -5.38 -0.45
CA ILE A 583 -40.02 -5.81 -0.64
C ILE A 583 -40.74 -4.76 -1.47
N ARG A 584 -41.40 -5.18 -2.56
CA ARG A 584 -42.27 -4.29 -3.33
C ARG A 584 -43.53 -3.95 -2.53
N ASN A 585 -43.86 -2.67 -2.43
CA ASN A 585 -44.96 -2.18 -1.59
C ASN A 585 -46.34 -2.66 -2.06
N GLN A 586 -46.52 -2.91 -3.36
CA GLN A 586 -47.82 -3.22 -3.96
C GLN A 586 -48.33 -4.64 -3.64
N ASP A 587 -47.43 -5.63 -3.60
CA ASP A 587 -47.80 -7.06 -3.50
C ASP A 587 -46.94 -7.87 -2.52
N LEU A 588 -46.09 -7.17 -1.78
CA LEU A 588 -45.14 -7.75 -0.83
C LEU A 588 -44.20 -8.79 -1.46
N ARG A 589 -43.91 -8.66 -2.77
CA ARG A 589 -42.94 -9.53 -3.45
C ARG A 589 -41.53 -9.15 -3.01
N VAL A 590 -40.72 -10.16 -2.68
CA VAL A 590 -39.29 -9.99 -2.43
C VAL A 590 -38.58 -9.72 -3.75
N LEU A 591 -37.81 -8.62 -3.81
CA LEU A 591 -37.07 -8.18 -5.00
C LEU A 591 -35.58 -8.49 -4.89
N SER A 592 -35.04 -8.42 -3.67
CA SER A 592 -33.62 -8.65 -3.39
C SER A 592 -33.43 -9.19 -1.99
N SER A 593 -32.36 -9.95 -1.76
CA SER A 593 -32.01 -10.48 -0.44
C SER A 593 -30.51 -10.44 -0.16
N LEU A 594 -30.18 -10.46 1.13
CA LEU A 594 -28.84 -10.64 1.68
C LEU A 594 -28.93 -11.27 3.08
N THR A 595 -28.02 -12.17 3.42
CA THR A 595 -27.92 -12.76 4.76
C THR A 595 -26.54 -12.49 5.37
N LEU A 596 -26.50 -11.96 6.59
CA LEU A 596 -25.26 -11.87 7.37
C LEU A 596 -25.12 -13.12 8.25
N VAL A 597 -23.91 -13.66 8.32
CA VAL A 597 -23.52 -14.78 9.19
C VAL A 597 -22.47 -14.31 10.19
N ARG A 598 -22.83 -14.35 11.47
CA ARG A 598 -22.01 -13.94 12.61
C ARG A 598 -21.01 -15.02 13.01
N GLY A 599 -19.83 -14.61 13.45
CA GLY A 599 -18.89 -15.50 14.14
C GLY A 599 -18.19 -16.48 13.20
N THR A 600 -18.04 -16.10 11.94
CA THR A 600 -17.15 -16.79 11.01
C THR A 600 -15.71 -16.50 11.41
N GLN A 601 -14.84 -17.51 11.38
CA GLN A 601 -13.41 -17.27 11.55
C GLN A 601 -12.90 -16.60 10.27
N PRO A 602 -12.25 -15.42 10.32
CA PRO A 602 -11.64 -14.84 9.13
C PRO A 602 -10.51 -15.77 8.66
N SER A 603 -10.36 -15.94 7.34
CA SER A 603 -9.20 -16.63 6.80
C SER A 603 -7.92 -15.90 7.20
N SER A 604 -6.78 -16.60 7.24
CA SER A 604 -5.49 -15.99 7.59
C SER A 604 -5.17 -14.79 6.70
N VAL A 605 -5.48 -14.89 5.40
CA VAL A 605 -5.30 -13.83 4.40
C VAL A 605 -6.18 -12.62 4.70
N LEU A 606 -7.47 -12.85 4.95
CA LEU A 606 -8.42 -11.80 5.32
C LEU A 606 -8.00 -11.11 6.62
N ALA A 607 -7.59 -11.88 7.63
CA ALA A 607 -7.13 -11.34 8.90
C ALA A 607 -5.91 -10.43 8.74
N MET A 608 -4.96 -10.80 7.88
CA MET A 608 -3.79 -9.95 7.60
C MET A 608 -4.16 -8.67 6.85
N ALA A 609 -5.00 -8.76 5.82
CA ALA A 609 -5.39 -7.58 5.06
C ALA A 609 -6.23 -6.59 5.89
N ALA A 610 -7.05 -7.10 6.80
CA ALA A 610 -7.79 -6.28 7.77
C ALA A 610 -6.91 -5.78 8.93
N GLY A 611 -5.62 -6.14 8.98
CA GLY A 611 -4.70 -5.67 10.02
C GLY A 611 -4.95 -6.27 11.40
N LEU A 612 -5.57 -7.45 11.49
CA LEU A 612 -5.99 -8.06 12.75
C LEU A 612 -4.79 -8.57 13.57
N VAL A 613 -4.75 -8.18 14.84
CA VAL A 613 -3.81 -8.75 15.83
C VAL A 613 -4.19 -10.21 16.15
N PRO A 614 -3.27 -11.06 16.66
CA PRO A 614 -3.55 -12.46 16.93
C PRO A 614 -4.85 -12.71 17.73
N GLU A 615 -5.15 -11.86 18.71
CA GLU A 615 -6.34 -11.92 19.58
C GLU A 615 -7.65 -11.62 18.84
N GLU A 616 -7.58 -11.05 17.64
CA GLU A 616 -8.71 -10.70 16.78
C GLU A 616 -9.01 -11.78 15.73
N ARG A 617 -8.19 -12.82 15.63
CA ARG A 617 -8.31 -13.87 14.59
C ARG A 617 -9.26 -14.99 14.97
N ASP A 618 -9.62 -15.07 16.24
CA ASP A 618 -10.55 -16.09 16.73
C ASP A 618 -12.01 -15.69 16.46
N LYS A 619 -12.82 -16.68 16.08
CA LYS A 619 -14.27 -16.53 15.86
C LYS A 619 -15.02 -15.93 17.06
N ASP A 620 -14.47 -16.10 18.26
CA ASP A 620 -15.03 -15.64 19.54
C ASP A 620 -14.24 -14.45 20.11
N SER A 621 -13.61 -13.65 19.24
CA SER A 621 -12.80 -12.51 19.65
C SER A 621 -13.55 -11.57 20.60
N LYS A 622 -12.85 -11.15 21.66
CA LYS A 622 -13.37 -10.16 22.62
C LYS A 622 -13.36 -8.75 22.04
N THR A 623 -12.57 -8.49 20.99
CA THR A 623 -12.34 -7.16 20.43
C THR A 623 -12.86 -7.01 19.00
N LEU A 624 -13.12 -8.11 18.29
CA LEU A 624 -13.65 -8.10 16.92
C LEU A 624 -15.00 -8.81 16.82
N LEU A 625 -15.91 -8.24 16.03
CA LEU A 625 -17.12 -8.88 15.55
C LEU A 625 -17.04 -9.05 14.02
N HIS A 626 -16.99 -10.30 13.54
CA HIS A 626 -16.92 -10.62 12.12
C HIS A 626 -18.27 -11.12 11.58
N TRP A 627 -18.68 -10.55 10.43
CA TRP A 627 -19.86 -10.90 9.66
C TRP A 627 -19.49 -11.32 8.23
N ALA A 628 -19.82 -12.55 7.84
CA ALA A 628 -19.75 -12.97 6.44
C ALA A 628 -21.09 -12.71 5.74
N VAL A 629 -21.05 -12.06 4.57
CA VAL A 629 -22.20 -11.79 3.73
C VAL A 629 -22.43 -12.96 2.79
N ASN A 630 -23.63 -13.53 2.84
CA ASN A 630 -24.05 -14.67 2.04
C ASN A 630 -25.41 -14.41 1.38
N ALA A 631 -25.80 -15.29 0.44
CA ALA A 631 -27.13 -15.32 -0.17
C ALA A 631 -27.60 -13.98 -0.77
N VAL A 632 -26.65 -13.24 -1.38
CA VAL A 632 -26.94 -12.01 -2.12
C VAL A 632 -27.59 -12.38 -3.44
N TYR A 633 -28.82 -11.93 -3.68
CA TYR A 633 -29.50 -12.15 -4.95
C TYR A 633 -30.54 -11.06 -5.19
N THR A 634 -30.70 -10.66 -6.45
CA THR A 634 -31.72 -9.70 -6.90
C THR A 634 -32.42 -10.26 -8.13
N ALA A 635 -33.75 -10.27 -8.10
CA ALA A 635 -34.59 -10.73 -9.21
C ALA A 635 -34.24 -9.98 -10.51
N ALA A 636 -34.27 -10.68 -11.65
CA ALA A 636 -33.82 -10.14 -12.93
C ALA A 636 -34.50 -8.81 -13.31
N ASP A 637 -35.80 -8.69 -13.04
CA ASP A 637 -36.61 -7.49 -13.29
C ASP A 637 -36.38 -6.34 -12.29
N ALA A 638 -35.63 -6.59 -11.21
CA ALA A 638 -35.25 -5.62 -10.18
C ALA A 638 -33.76 -5.23 -10.22
N ARG A 639 -32.96 -5.79 -11.14
CA ARG A 639 -31.53 -5.47 -11.29
C ARG A 639 -31.32 -4.05 -11.85
N ARG A 640 -30.15 -3.47 -11.55
CA ARG A 640 -29.70 -2.15 -12.03
C ARG A 640 -30.58 -0.95 -11.62
N GLN A 641 -31.42 -1.12 -10.60
CA GLN A 641 -32.27 -0.07 -10.03
C GLN A 641 -31.80 0.40 -8.64
N GLY A 642 -30.58 0.04 -8.23
CA GLY A 642 -30.03 0.39 -6.91
C GLY A 642 -30.59 -0.43 -5.73
N ILE A 643 -31.55 -1.33 -5.95
CA ILE A 643 -32.22 -2.11 -4.89
C ILE A 643 -31.23 -2.95 -4.07
N ALA A 644 -30.31 -3.66 -4.73
CA ALA A 644 -29.29 -4.47 -4.06
C ALA A 644 -28.40 -3.63 -3.13
N LYS A 645 -28.05 -2.42 -3.57
CA LYS A 645 -27.26 -1.45 -2.79
C LYS A 645 -28.01 -1.04 -1.53
N ALA A 646 -29.31 -0.73 -1.64
CA ALA A 646 -30.14 -0.37 -0.49
C ALA A 646 -30.25 -1.52 0.56
N VAL A 647 -30.36 -2.78 0.11
CA VAL A 647 -30.35 -3.94 1.02
C VAL A 647 -29.01 -4.06 1.76
N PHE A 648 -27.89 -3.88 1.06
CA PHE A 648 -26.57 -3.89 1.67
C PHE A 648 -26.36 -2.74 2.66
N GLU A 649 -26.76 -1.51 2.33
CA GLU A 649 -26.62 -0.36 3.22
C GLU A 649 -27.33 -0.61 4.56
N LYS A 650 -28.54 -1.19 4.51
CA LYS A 650 -29.28 -1.60 5.71
C LYS A 650 -28.53 -2.67 6.53
N ALA A 651 -27.97 -3.68 5.84
CA ALA A 651 -27.22 -4.75 6.48
C ALA A 651 -25.91 -4.26 7.11
N LEU A 652 -25.17 -3.40 6.42
CA LEU A 652 -23.94 -2.78 6.93
C LEU A 652 -24.23 -1.92 8.15
N ALA A 653 -25.27 -1.07 8.09
CA ALA A 653 -25.70 -0.26 9.23
C ALA A 653 -26.02 -1.13 10.46
N PHE A 654 -26.71 -2.25 10.26
CA PHE A 654 -26.97 -3.22 11.33
C PHE A 654 -25.69 -3.87 11.87
N SER A 655 -24.77 -4.28 10.99
CA SER A 655 -23.51 -4.92 11.42
C SER A 655 -22.64 -3.99 12.26
N PHE A 656 -22.56 -2.70 11.87
CA PHE A 656 -21.78 -1.69 12.57
C PHE A 656 -22.42 -1.28 13.89
N SER A 657 -23.75 -1.07 13.93
CA SER A 657 -24.43 -0.73 15.18
C SER A 657 -24.38 -1.88 16.19
N THR A 658 -24.43 -3.13 15.73
CA THR A 658 -24.28 -4.30 16.59
C THR A 658 -22.88 -4.40 17.18
N ALA A 659 -21.83 -4.20 16.36
CA ALA A 659 -20.45 -4.20 16.84
C ALA A 659 -20.20 -3.08 17.85
N GLU A 660 -20.73 -1.88 17.57
CA GLU A 660 -20.64 -0.72 18.45
C GLU A 660 -21.33 -0.96 19.80
N ALA A 661 -22.56 -1.50 19.78
CA ALA A 661 -23.28 -1.88 21.00
C ALA A 661 -22.55 -2.93 21.84
N GLU A 662 -21.72 -3.77 21.21
CA GLU A 662 -20.88 -4.77 21.88
C GLU A 662 -19.47 -4.24 22.24
N GLY A 663 -19.12 -3.00 21.90
CA GLY A 663 -17.80 -2.42 22.15
C GLY A 663 -16.67 -3.05 21.33
N LYS A 664 -16.98 -3.59 20.14
CA LYS A 664 -16.05 -4.32 19.28
C LYS A 664 -15.80 -3.59 17.95
N SER A 665 -14.62 -3.81 17.38
CA SER A 665 -14.36 -3.51 15.96
C SER A 665 -15.25 -4.40 15.08
N CYS A 666 -15.61 -3.93 13.89
CA CYS A 666 -16.45 -4.68 12.95
C CYS A 666 -15.66 -5.05 11.70
N LEU A 667 -15.66 -6.34 11.35
CA LEU A 667 -15.21 -6.84 10.05
C LEU A 667 -16.41 -7.41 9.30
N VAL A 668 -16.60 -6.99 8.05
CA VAL A 668 -17.60 -7.56 7.15
C VAL A 668 -16.87 -8.13 5.95
N SER A 669 -17.10 -9.40 5.60
CA SER A 669 -16.48 -10.06 4.44
C SER A 669 -17.52 -10.62 3.49
N ILE A 670 -17.16 -10.75 2.21
CA ILE A 670 -17.99 -11.36 1.17
C ILE A 670 -17.11 -12.10 0.18
N SER A 671 -17.57 -13.27 -0.28
CA SER A 671 -16.95 -14.02 -1.37
C SER A 671 -17.85 -13.97 -2.60
N ALA A 672 -17.26 -13.74 -3.78
CA ALA A 672 -17.96 -13.72 -5.05
C ALA A 672 -17.11 -14.42 -6.11
N ARG A 673 -17.75 -15.20 -6.99
CA ARG A 673 -17.09 -15.81 -8.16
C ARG A 673 -16.28 -14.77 -8.93
N GLU A 674 -15.02 -15.07 -9.23
CA GLU A 674 -14.10 -14.15 -9.92
C GLU A 674 -14.67 -13.65 -11.26
N GLU A 675 -15.48 -14.46 -11.94
CA GLU A 675 -16.10 -14.10 -13.21
C GLU A 675 -17.29 -13.13 -13.05
N ASN A 676 -17.83 -12.97 -11.84
CA ASN A 676 -18.98 -12.10 -11.57
C ASN A 676 -18.57 -10.65 -11.31
N GLN A 677 -17.92 -10.06 -12.31
CA GLN A 677 -17.39 -8.68 -12.25
C GLN A 677 -18.47 -7.65 -11.92
N VAL A 678 -19.73 -7.87 -12.34
CA VAL A 678 -20.84 -6.97 -12.03
C VAL A 678 -21.10 -6.87 -10.51
N ALA A 679 -21.00 -8.00 -9.80
CA ALA A 679 -21.17 -8.05 -8.35
C ALA A 679 -19.95 -7.46 -7.63
N ILE A 680 -18.74 -7.85 -8.06
CA ILE A 680 -17.47 -7.35 -7.52
C ILE A 680 -17.41 -5.81 -7.62
N ASP A 681 -17.70 -5.26 -8.80
CA ASP A 681 -17.76 -3.82 -9.04
C ASP A 681 -18.78 -3.11 -8.14
N MET A 682 -19.92 -3.77 -7.87
CA MET A 682 -20.91 -3.22 -6.95
C MET A 682 -20.32 -3.14 -5.54
N TYR A 683 -19.72 -4.22 -5.02
CA TYR A 683 -19.14 -4.24 -3.68
C TYR A 683 -18.01 -3.22 -3.51
N LEU A 684 -17.13 -3.09 -4.51
CA LEU A 684 -16.08 -2.08 -4.53
C LEU A 684 -16.65 -0.66 -4.43
N ARG A 685 -17.70 -0.33 -5.22
CA ARG A 685 -18.39 0.96 -5.14
C ARG A 685 -19.07 1.22 -3.79
N MET A 686 -19.32 0.17 -3.00
CA MET A 686 -19.86 0.27 -1.65
C MET A 686 -18.77 0.44 -0.58
N GLY A 687 -17.49 0.48 -0.98
CA GLY A 687 -16.36 0.67 -0.09
C GLY A 687 -15.74 -0.62 0.44
N PHE A 688 -16.11 -1.78 -0.12
CA PHE A 688 -15.37 -3.01 0.17
C PHE A 688 -14.00 -2.97 -0.51
N ILE A 689 -13.00 -3.52 0.17
CA ILE A 689 -11.63 -3.69 -0.29
C ILE A 689 -11.51 -5.12 -0.82
N GLU A 690 -11.15 -5.27 -2.08
CA GLU A 690 -10.87 -6.58 -2.68
C GLU A 690 -9.51 -7.10 -2.21
N LEU A 691 -9.51 -8.31 -1.67
CA LEU A 691 -8.32 -9.12 -1.49
C LEU A 691 -7.87 -9.60 -2.87
N SER A 692 -6.66 -9.26 -3.27
CA SER A 692 -6.05 -9.71 -4.54
C SER A 692 -5.65 -11.20 -4.50
N TYR A 693 -6.50 -12.02 -3.88
CA TYR A 693 -6.37 -13.44 -3.62
C TYR A 693 -7.71 -14.11 -3.94
N VAL A 694 -7.65 -15.21 -4.68
CA VAL A 694 -8.80 -16.02 -5.08
C VAL A 694 -8.77 -17.30 -4.25
N GLU A 695 -9.79 -17.53 -3.43
CA GLU A 695 -9.97 -18.76 -2.65
C GLU A 695 -11.00 -19.63 -3.36
N ASP A 696 -10.60 -20.81 -3.85
CA ASP A 696 -11.50 -21.76 -4.55
C ASP A 696 -12.30 -21.17 -5.75
N GLY A 697 -11.70 -20.20 -6.47
CA GLY A 697 -12.33 -19.51 -7.61
C GLY A 697 -13.18 -18.30 -7.23
N ASP A 698 -13.22 -17.92 -5.97
CA ASP A 698 -13.95 -16.75 -5.48
C ASP A 698 -13.00 -15.61 -5.08
N ALA A 699 -13.27 -14.41 -5.58
CA ALA A 699 -12.71 -13.16 -5.09
C ALA A 699 -13.30 -12.84 -3.72
N VAL A 700 -12.44 -12.53 -2.74
CA VAL A 700 -12.85 -12.18 -1.38
C VAL A 700 -12.75 -10.67 -1.21
N LEU A 701 -13.78 -10.03 -0.69
CA LEU A 701 -13.78 -8.60 -0.37
C LEU A 701 -14.14 -8.37 1.08
N TYR A 702 -13.63 -7.29 1.67
CA TYR A 702 -13.88 -6.98 3.08
C TYR A 702 -14.03 -5.49 3.37
N MET A 703 -14.67 -5.17 4.48
CA MET A 703 -14.80 -3.83 5.03
C MET A 703 -14.51 -3.90 6.53
N PHE A 704 -13.64 -3.02 7.01
CA PHE A 704 -13.22 -2.99 8.41
C PHE A 704 -13.54 -1.62 9.02
N LYS A 705 -14.16 -1.64 10.20
CA LYS A 705 -14.45 -0.45 11.00
C LYS A 705 -13.91 -0.66 12.41
N ALA A 706 -12.88 0.10 12.78
CA ALA A 706 -12.31 0.06 14.12
C ALA A 706 -13.33 0.57 15.16
N ARG A 707 -13.27 0.03 16.38
CA ARG A 707 -13.97 0.62 17.53
C ARG A 707 -13.45 2.04 17.79
N PRO A 708 -14.31 3.00 18.20
CA PRO A 708 -13.84 4.30 18.68
C PRO A 708 -12.90 4.09 19.87
N GLU A 709 -11.72 4.70 19.85
CA GLU A 709 -10.88 4.79 21.04
C GLU A 709 -11.64 5.65 22.08
N ALA A 710 -11.76 5.14 23.30
CA ALA A 710 -12.28 5.95 24.40
C ALA A 710 -11.29 7.08 24.63
N GLU A 711 -11.66 8.31 24.28
CA GLU A 711 -10.89 9.51 24.61
C GLU A 711 -10.61 9.52 26.13
N GLY A 712 -9.33 9.40 26.50
CA GLY A 712 -8.79 9.86 27.77
C GLY A 712 -9.35 9.24 29.06
N ALA A 713 -9.02 7.98 29.33
CA ALA A 713 -8.68 7.58 30.70
C ALA A 713 -7.15 7.65 30.84
N GLU A 714 -6.61 8.87 30.92
CA GLU A 714 -5.24 9.06 31.39
C GLU A 714 -5.12 8.49 32.81
N SER A 715 -4.11 7.63 32.98
CA SER A 715 -3.75 6.99 34.22
C SER A 715 -3.63 7.98 35.38
N ALA A 716 -4.42 7.76 36.43
CA ALA A 716 -4.18 8.30 37.77
C ALA A 716 -2.97 7.61 38.43
#